data_AF-A0AAE0K2K2-F1
#
_entry.id   AF-A0AAE0K2K2-F1
#
_cell.length_a   1.000
_cell.length_b   1.000
_cell.length_c   1.000
_cell.angle_alpha   90.00
_cell.angle_beta   90.00
_cell.angle_gamma   90.00
#
_symmetry.space_group_name_H-M   'P 1'
#
loop_
_entity.id
_entity.type
_entity.pdbx_description
1 polymer ?
#
loop_
_entity_poly.entity_id
_entity_poly.type
_entity_poly.pdbx_seq_one_letter_code
_entity_poly.pdbx_strand_id
1 'polypeptide(L)'
;MSVSSVKIYINMALEYLDSPYRVDDVEPNLLQAEQRLPNLSPADAAPLVAQIADIRAKLDNIVKPADARQVSAAQGKIRQARDYIDTNRGRLSKSDKEHVEDLFRIAVQFLDQISDASKADRLKAPVLAEIAQIRSQYGTDTSAPPPPPPPEKPATPPPPSQDYHNAKRAVFWANEYFTSPGRIDQVQPELAKAENFLKGDKSAEAAALAADIARMREKLADMVSPEDERYLSAAEGKLRQIRDHVDRNGGRVYDSDKQFIKDLCRGAVEFLDKITHPRKADELKAPVLAEISRIHAQYGINDATAPAATPPPPRQAEPQARTAPQARPPVDMNALSFEDQDRLNRARRVIGHARSNIESRRVDGVENLLFDATSVMAPVSEAHKRDLVDEMEQLRKDLEATRLSESTRRITSELDRKLSSVEMDVETPDRLQYSVISFKQRFEQDEVRQTLTPEMCRNYETRLANILAAGAAHVKSQVLNRAHPALQRLHDKLSTNPFTGLQQYEANGMDGELRSMRWQVEKEIKALPEDDADRLRIYKELEGTDAKFEAYSNEWAKAGIHESVKNGWQMILNEVQGWEEESLRPDAQPLEDPQMPQTRLAIHRVQYYLHGDSYVQRTRDENPGDSFIAAIDREAEQLLEAAGTKMASAFDRIMDAAERMETPISDRWLLGKPAHLITSAQGTFENTKFCEPVVSRIKALDQRWEDELAAVHKARENLGEKLSLEAVQKWPSIVAAIQPAAIHSSSFDPSYAKPGDAVHLSGVYNRSGWDFDGSQYGFSMRFNGVPLGGVYEPYINKALDHAAYELKLSIDDHKEWDVIGVVLGPGSIKERTKRTVRRGMYTEEIEEWLPIDCLRLRIVALRAGPVVVGPQDQ
;
A
#
# COMPACT_ATOMS: atom_id res chain seq x y z
N MET A 1 -40.45 33.60 -7.47
CA MET A 1 -39.29 33.07 -6.71
C MET A 1 -38.10 33.97 -6.97
N SER A 2 -37.17 34.13 -6.02
CA SER A 2 -36.02 35.03 -6.19
C SER A 2 -34.81 34.32 -6.82
N VAL A 3 -33.98 35.07 -7.55
CA VAL A 3 -32.65 34.65 -8.04
C VAL A 3 -31.80 34.03 -6.91
N SER A 4 -31.94 34.54 -5.69
CA SER A 4 -31.25 34.03 -4.49
C SER A 4 -31.57 32.56 -4.23
N SER A 5 -32.80 32.11 -4.47
CA SER A 5 -33.18 30.70 -4.25
C SER A 5 -32.47 29.75 -5.21
N VAL A 6 -32.28 30.11 -6.48
CA VAL A 6 -31.54 29.30 -7.46
C VAL A 6 -30.04 29.31 -7.14
N LYS A 7 -29.50 30.47 -6.75
CA LYS A 7 -28.09 30.61 -6.35
C LYS A 7 -27.71 29.76 -5.13
N ILE A 8 -28.62 29.53 -4.19
CA ILE A 8 -28.36 28.63 -3.04
C ILE A 8 -28.01 27.22 -3.55
N TYR A 9 -28.81 26.65 -4.45
CA TYR A 9 -28.56 25.30 -4.98
C TYR A 9 -27.31 25.23 -5.86
N ILE A 10 -27.05 26.28 -6.66
CA ILE A 10 -25.81 26.37 -7.45
C ILE A 10 -24.58 26.45 -6.54
N ASN A 11 -24.62 27.24 -5.46
CA ASN A 11 -23.52 27.33 -4.51
C ASN A 11 -23.31 26.03 -3.73
N MET A 12 -24.38 25.34 -3.33
CA MET A 12 -24.29 24.00 -2.74
C MET A 12 -23.69 22.99 -3.72
N ALA A 13 -24.08 23.04 -5.00
CA ALA A 13 -23.49 22.20 -6.03
C ALA A 13 -21.98 22.48 -6.20
N LEU A 14 -21.55 23.75 -6.17
CA LEU A 14 -20.13 24.12 -6.20
C LEU A 14 -19.37 23.64 -4.96
N GLU A 15 -19.93 23.83 -3.77
CA GLU A 15 -19.33 23.35 -2.51
C GLU A 15 -19.16 21.81 -2.53
N TYR A 16 -20.14 21.10 -3.09
CA TYR A 16 -20.10 19.64 -3.18
C TYR A 16 -19.22 19.14 -4.31
N LEU A 17 -19.00 19.94 -5.36
CA LEU A 17 -18.07 19.65 -6.43
C LEU A 17 -16.62 19.61 -5.91
N ASP A 18 -16.27 20.48 -4.96
CA ASP A 18 -14.96 20.51 -4.32
C ASP A 18 -14.82 19.45 -3.20
N SER A 19 -15.93 18.84 -2.78
CA SER A 19 -15.94 17.81 -1.75
C SER A 19 -15.84 16.42 -2.38
N PRO A 20 -14.76 15.66 -2.13
CA PRO A 20 -14.64 14.31 -2.69
C PRO A 20 -15.82 13.41 -2.25
N TYR A 21 -16.35 13.60 -1.04
CA TYR A 21 -17.39 12.72 -0.49
C TYR A 21 -18.83 13.07 -0.93
N ARG A 22 -19.05 14.22 -1.55
CA ARG A 22 -20.40 14.73 -1.85
C ARG A 22 -20.66 14.96 -3.33
N VAL A 23 -19.79 14.46 -4.19
CA VAL A 23 -19.93 14.65 -5.65
C VAL A 23 -21.27 14.11 -6.19
N ASP A 24 -21.84 13.08 -5.55
CA ASP A 24 -23.15 12.51 -5.90
C ASP A 24 -24.32 13.45 -5.61
N ASP A 25 -24.14 14.43 -4.72
CA ASP A 25 -25.15 15.43 -4.38
C ASP A 25 -25.15 16.62 -5.37
N VAL A 26 -24.15 16.75 -6.24
CA VAL A 26 -24.02 17.89 -7.18
C VAL A 26 -25.17 17.92 -8.17
N GLU A 27 -25.41 16.81 -8.90
CA GLU A 27 -26.46 16.75 -9.93
C GLU A 27 -27.89 16.93 -9.37
N PRO A 28 -28.27 16.33 -8.23
CA PRO A 28 -29.54 16.64 -7.58
C PRO A 28 -29.73 18.13 -7.27
N ASN A 29 -28.69 18.83 -6.81
CA ASN A 29 -28.75 20.28 -6.55
C ASN A 29 -28.87 21.09 -7.86
N LEU A 30 -28.19 20.69 -8.93
CA LEU A 30 -28.33 21.32 -10.24
C LEU A 30 -29.74 21.12 -10.82
N LEU A 31 -30.32 19.92 -10.73
CA LEU A 31 -31.71 19.65 -11.14
C LEU A 31 -32.70 20.51 -10.34
N GLN A 32 -32.47 20.67 -9.04
CA GLN A 32 -33.25 21.57 -8.18
C GLN A 32 -33.12 23.05 -8.57
N ALA A 33 -31.93 23.47 -9.01
CA ALA A 33 -31.72 24.81 -9.56
C ALA A 33 -32.49 24.99 -10.88
N GLU A 34 -32.42 24.00 -11.78
CA GLU A 34 -33.08 24.04 -13.10
C GLU A 34 -34.60 24.07 -13.01
N GLN A 35 -35.21 23.27 -12.13
CA GLN A 35 -36.67 23.27 -11.92
C GLN A 35 -37.22 24.64 -11.51
N ARG A 36 -36.37 25.51 -10.95
CA ARG A 36 -36.75 26.85 -10.50
C ARG A 36 -36.50 27.93 -11.56
N LEU A 37 -35.67 27.67 -12.57
CA LEU A 37 -35.35 28.63 -13.65
C LEU A 37 -36.56 29.16 -14.43
N PRO A 38 -37.60 28.36 -14.75
CA PRO A 38 -38.77 28.86 -15.49
C PRO A 38 -39.55 29.98 -14.79
N ASN A 39 -39.31 30.20 -13.48
CA ASN A 39 -39.95 31.25 -12.70
C ASN A 39 -39.17 32.58 -12.68
N LEU A 40 -38.04 32.66 -13.38
CA LEU A 40 -37.21 33.85 -13.52
C LEU A 40 -37.40 34.48 -14.91
N SER A 41 -37.07 35.76 -15.03
CA SER A 41 -37.00 36.40 -16.34
C SER A 41 -35.89 35.75 -17.19
N PRO A 42 -36.01 35.71 -18.54
CA PRO A 42 -34.95 35.17 -19.39
C PRO A 42 -33.58 35.85 -19.17
N ALA A 43 -33.58 37.15 -18.86
CA ALA A 43 -32.36 37.92 -18.59
C ALA A 43 -31.67 37.47 -17.30
N ASP A 44 -32.42 37.15 -16.25
CA ASP A 44 -31.88 36.67 -14.97
C ASP A 44 -31.51 35.19 -15.01
N ALA A 45 -32.20 34.39 -15.83
CA ALA A 45 -31.98 32.95 -15.95
C ALA A 45 -30.72 32.61 -16.77
N ALA A 46 -30.40 33.38 -17.82
CA ALA A 46 -29.28 33.13 -18.72
C ALA A 46 -27.91 32.92 -18.02
N PRO A 47 -27.45 33.79 -17.09
CA PRO A 47 -26.18 33.58 -16.41
C PRO A 47 -26.17 32.34 -15.49
N LEU A 48 -27.33 31.96 -14.93
CA LEU A 48 -27.45 30.78 -14.07
C LEU A 48 -27.41 29.49 -14.88
N VAL A 49 -28.04 29.47 -16.07
CA VAL A 49 -27.94 28.35 -17.03
C VAL A 49 -26.49 28.12 -17.44
N ALA A 50 -25.74 29.19 -17.74
CA ALA A 50 -24.33 29.10 -18.07
C ALA A 50 -23.50 28.51 -16.91
N GLN A 51 -23.78 28.90 -15.66
CA GLN A 51 -23.12 28.32 -14.48
C GLN A 51 -23.46 26.85 -14.27
N ILE A 52 -24.71 26.45 -14.44
CA ILE A 52 -25.13 25.03 -14.34
C ILE A 52 -24.41 24.19 -15.41
N ALA A 53 -24.29 24.71 -16.64
CA ALA A 53 -23.54 24.05 -17.71
C ALA A 53 -22.04 23.92 -17.39
N ASP A 54 -21.41 24.96 -16.84
CA ASP A 54 -20.00 24.91 -16.39
C ASP A 54 -19.78 23.88 -15.26
N ILE A 55 -20.67 23.83 -14.27
CA ILE A 55 -20.59 22.85 -13.18
C ILE A 55 -20.74 21.43 -13.70
N ARG A 56 -21.67 21.18 -14.64
CA ARG A 56 -21.80 19.85 -15.28
C ARG A 56 -20.56 19.45 -16.07
N ALA A 57 -19.96 20.39 -16.81
CA ALA A 57 -18.71 20.13 -17.54
C ALA A 57 -17.55 19.79 -16.58
N LYS A 58 -17.50 20.41 -15.41
CA LYS A 58 -16.54 20.05 -14.35
C LYS A 58 -16.86 18.69 -13.71
N LEU A 59 -18.13 18.43 -13.41
CA LEU A 59 -18.60 17.16 -12.85
C LEU A 59 -18.29 15.96 -13.76
N ASP A 60 -18.35 16.16 -15.08
CA ASP A 60 -18.00 15.12 -16.07
C ASP A 60 -16.50 14.73 -16.01
N ASN A 61 -15.65 15.63 -15.52
CA ASN A 61 -14.22 15.37 -15.35
C ASN A 61 -13.84 14.81 -13.98
N ILE A 62 -14.72 14.90 -12.98
CA ILE A 62 -14.45 14.37 -11.64
C ILE A 62 -14.76 12.87 -11.61
N VAL A 63 -13.81 12.10 -11.10
CA VAL A 63 -13.97 10.66 -10.84
C VAL A 63 -14.56 10.51 -9.45
N LYS A 64 -15.67 9.77 -9.34
CA LYS A 64 -16.29 9.49 -8.04
C LYS A 64 -15.30 8.74 -7.14
N PRO A 65 -15.25 8.99 -5.82
CA PRO A 65 -14.33 8.27 -4.94
C PRO A 65 -14.51 6.75 -4.93
N ALA A 66 -15.73 6.26 -5.16
CA ALA A 66 -15.99 4.84 -5.31
C ALA A 66 -15.25 4.28 -6.53
N ASP A 67 -15.42 4.89 -7.70
CA ASP A 67 -14.77 4.47 -8.94
C ASP A 67 -13.24 4.70 -8.88
N ALA A 68 -12.78 5.79 -8.25
CA ALA A 68 -11.35 6.05 -8.02
C ALA A 68 -10.72 4.96 -7.13
N ARG A 69 -11.43 4.47 -6.11
CA ARG A 69 -11.01 3.33 -5.29
C ARG A 69 -10.90 2.05 -6.11
N GLN A 70 -11.83 1.82 -7.05
CA GLN A 70 -11.76 0.66 -7.94
C GLN A 70 -10.55 0.72 -8.87
N VAL A 71 -10.27 1.87 -9.48
CA VAL A 71 -9.07 2.08 -10.30
C VAL A 71 -7.80 1.87 -9.48
N SER A 72 -7.74 2.43 -8.27
CA SER A 72 -6.59 2.27 -7.38
C SER A 72 -6.39 0.82 -6.93
N ALA A 73 -7.47 0.08 -6.63
CA ALA A 73 -7.41 -1.35 -6.30
C ALA A 73 -6.92 -2.19 -7.48
N ALA A 74 -7.38 -1.90 -8.71
CA ALA A 74 -6.90 -2.53 -9.92
C ALA A 74 -5.40 -2.27 -10.15
N GLN A 75 -4.95 -1.02 -10.00
CA GLN A 75 -3.53 -0.65 -10.09
C GLN A 75 -2.68 -1.34 -9.00
N GLY A 76 -3.22 -1.51 -7.79
CA GLY A 76 -2.57 -2.28 -6.73
C GLY A 76 -2.32 -3.74 -7.11
N LYS A 77 -3.27 -4.38 -7.81
CA LYS A 77 -3.11 -5.76 -8.32
C LYS A 77 -2.10 -5.85 -9.46
N ILE A 78 -2.06 -4.85 -10.34
CA ILE A 78 -1.05 -4.75 -11.39
C ILE A 78 0.35 -4.60 -10.79
N ARG A 79 0.50 -3.81 -9.72
CA ARG A 79 1.78 -3.67 -9.00
C ARG A 79 2.22 -4.99 -8.39
N GLN A 80 1.31 -5.70 -7.71
CA GLN A 80 1.60 -7.05 -7.17
C GLN A 80 2.06 -8.01 -8.27
N ALA A 81 1.45 -7.96 -9.45
CA ALA A 81 1.86 -8.78 -10.59
C ALA A 81 3.28 -8.43 -11.08
N ARG A 82 3.62 -7.14 -11.19
CA ARG A 82 4.98 -6.68 -11.53
C ARG A 82 6.01 -7.13 -10.51
N ASP A 83 5.77 -6.87 -9.23
CA ASP A 83 6.69 -7.25 -8.15
C ASP A 83 6.95 -8.76 -8.16
N TYR A 84 5.92 -9.55 -8.45
CA TYR A 84 6.04 -11.00 -8.59
C TYR A 84 6.88 -11.42 -9.81
N ILE A 85 6.69 -10.76 -10.96
CA ILE A 85 7.51 -10.97 -12.16
C ILE A 85 8.98 -10.64 -11.89
N ASP A 86 9.24 -9.50 -11.25
CA ASP A 86 10.59 -9.01 -10.96
C ASP A 86 11.30 -9.91 -9.95
N THR A 87 10.59 -10.37 -8.91
CA THR A 87 11.11 -11.34 -7.92
C THR A 87 11.55 -12.64 -8.59
N ASN A 88 10.85 -13.06 -9.65
CA ASN A 88 11.19 -14.25 -10.44
C ASN A 88 12.10 -13.95 -11.65
N ARG A 89 12.70 -12.74 -11.71
CA ARG A 89 13.63 -12.29 -12.77
C ARG A 89 13.06 -12.45 -14.18
N GLY A 90 11.75 -12.29 -14.34
CA GLY A 90 11.05 -12.48 -15.62
C GLY A 90 10.95 -13.93 -16.10
N ARG A 91 11.51 -14.91 -15.37
CA ARG A 91 11.45 -16.34 -15.72
C ARG A 91 10.34 -17.03 -14.93
N LEU A 92 9.12 -16.86 -15.41
CA LEU A 92 7.94 -17.47 -14.79
C LEU A 92 7.78 -18.94 -15.21
N SER A 93 7.62 -19.83 -14.24
CA SER A 93 7.10 -21.16 -14.50
C SER A 93 5.63 -21.09 -14.97
N LYS A 94 5.06 -22.22 -15.40
CA LYS A 94 3.65 -22.26 -15.82
C LYS A 94 2.70 -21.82 -14.69
N SER A 95 2.92 -22.29 -13.47
CA SER A 95 2.11 -21.91 -12.31
C SER A 95 2.26 -20.42 -11.96
N ASP A 96 3.46 -19.87 -12.16
CA ASP A 96 3.74 -18.46 -11.88
C ASP A 96 3.04 -17.56 -12.91
N LYS A 97 3.01 -17.97 -14.19
CA LYS A 97 2.22 -17.30 -15.24
C LYS A 97 0.73 -17.34 -14.89
N GLU A 98 0.21 -18.48 -14.44
CA GLU A 98 -1.19 -18.61 -14.01
C GLU A 98 -1.51 -17.67 -12.82
N HIS A 99 -0.60 -17.53 -11.86
CA HIS A 99 -0.78 -16.62 -10.74
C HIS A 99 -0.83 -15.14 -11.17
N VAL A 100 0.07 -14.73 -12.08
CA VAL A 100 0.08 -13.38 -12.65
C VAL A 100 -1.24 -13.09 -13.40
N GLU A 101 -1.72 -14.05 -14.18
CA GLU A 101 -3.01 -13.93 -14.89
C GLU A 101 -4.21 -13.84 -13.93
N ASP A 102 -4.17 -14.54 -12.80
CA ASP A 102 -5.19 -14.40 -11.75
C ASP A 102 -5.20 -13.00 -11.15
N LEU A 103 -4.03 -12.39 -10.90
CA LEU A 103 -3.95 -11.00 -10.43
C LEU A 103 -4.54 -10.02 -11.44
N PHE A 104 -4.26 -10.20 -12.75
CA PHE A 104 -4.87 -9.39 -13.80
C PHE A 104 -6.38 -9.58 -13.91
N ARG A 105 -6.87 -10.81 -13.75
CA ARG A 105 -8.31 -11.09 -13.71
C ARG A 105 -9.00 -10.34 -12.58
N ILE A 106 -8.40 -10.32 -11.38
CA ILE A 106 -8.92 -9.56 -10.23
C ILE A 106 -8.87 -8.05 -10.51
N ALA A 107 -7.81 -7.54 -11.14
CA ALA A 107 -7.73 -6.13 -11.52
C ALA A 107 -8.89 -5.73 -12.47
N VAL A 108 -9.20 -6.57 -13.46
CA VAL A 108 -10.33 -6.37 -14.38
C VAL A 108 -11.67 -6.42 -13.64
N GLN A 109 -11.83 -7.31 -12.66
CA GLN A 109 -13.05 -7.36 -11.85
C GLN A 109 -13.31 -6.08 -11.06
N PHE A 110 -12.27 -5.44 -10.51
CA PHE A 110 -12.44 -4.12 -9.86
C PHE A 110 -12.86 -3.05 -10.87
N LEU A 111 -12.23 -3.03 -12.04
CA LEU A 111 -12.61 -2.12 -13.12
C LEU A 111 -14.07 -2.31 -13.54
N ASP A 112 -14.58 -3.54 -13.59
CA ASP A 112 -15.97 -3.83 -13.93
C ASP A 112 -16.98 -3.37 -12.87
N GLN A 113 -16.53 -3.02 -11.67
CA GLN A 113 -17.36 -2.42 -10.62
C GLN A 113 -17.48 -0.89 -10.72
N ILE A 114 -16.86 -0.25 -11.71
CA ILE A 114 -17.03 1.19 -11.97
C ILE A 114 -18.49 1.45 -12.36
N SER A 115 -19.17 2.22 -11.53
CA SER A 115 -20.63 2.40 -11.58
C SER A 115 -21.07 3.40 -12.66
N ASP A 116 -20.21 4.36 -13.00
CA ASP A 116 -20.48 5.38 -14.00
C ASP A 116 -20.15 4.88 -15.42
N ALA A 117 -21.15 4.36 -16.11
CA ALA A 117 -20.99 3.77 -17.44
C ALA A 117 -20.43 4.73 -18.50
N SER A 118 -20.70 6.04 -18.39
CA SER A 118 -20.19 7.03 -19.37
C SER A 118 -18.69 7.29 -19.20
N LYS A 119 -18.14 7.01 -18.00
CA LYS A 119 -16.72 7.22 -17.67
C LYS A 119 -15.92 5.92 -17.59
N ALA A 120 -16.60 4.77 -17.51
CA ALA A 120 -16.00 3.45 -17.41
C ALA A 120 -14.92 3.24 -18.48
N ASP A 121 -15.23 3.48 -19.76
CA ASP A 121 -14.27 3.25 -20.85
C ASP A 121 -13.01 4.14 -20.71
N ARG A 122 -13.19 5.42 -20.33
CA ARG A 122 -12.08 6.37 -20.13
C ARG A 122 -11.16 5.95 -18.99
N LEU A 123 -11.72 5.41 -17.90
CA LEU A 123 -10.96 4.98 -16.72
C LEU A 123 -10.35 3.59 -16.89
N LYS A 124 -11.02 2.68 -17.61
CA LYS A 124 -10.56 1.31 -17.89
C LYS A 124 -9.42 1.28 -18.90
N ALA A 125 -9.50 2.07 -19.97
CA ALA A 125 -8.60 1.95 -21.10
C ALA A 125 -7.10 2.05 -20.74
N PRO A 126 -6.64 3.01 -19.91
CA PRO A 126 -5.22 3.07 -19.52
C PRO A 126 -4.75 1.84 -18.74
N VAL A 127 -5.59 1.34 -17.82
CA VAL A 127 -5.28 0.19 -16.97
C VAL A 127 -5.25 -1.11 -17.79
N LEU A 128 -6.18 -1.28 -18.72
CA LEU A 128 -6.19 -2.42 -19.64
C LEU A 128 -5.01 -2.39 -20.62
N ALA A 129 -4.61 -1.21 -21.08
CA ALA A 129 -3.41 -1.05 -21.92
C ALA A 129 -2.14 -1.43 -21.15
N GLU A 130 -2.05 -1.07 -19.86
CA GLU A 130 -0.95 -1.46 -18.99
C GLU A 130 -0.88 -2.98 -18.78
N ILE A 131 -2.03 -3.64 -18.53
CA ILE A 131 -2.09 -5.11 -18.45
C ILE A 131 -1.61 -5.76 -19.76
N ALA A 132 -2.07 -5.24 -20.91
CA ALA A 132 -1.65 -5.75 -22.22
C ALA A 132 -0.14 -5.56 -22.47
N GLN A 133 0.43 -4.43 -22.03
CA GLN A 133 1.86 -4.17 -22.08
C GLN A 133 2.66 -5.14 -21.21
N ILE A 134 2.22 -5.44 -19.99
CA ILE A 134 2.94 -6.39 -19.13
C ILE A 134 2.85 -7.80 -19.70
N ARG A 135 1.67 -8.22 -20.22
CA ARG A 135 1.50 -9.51 -20.91
C ARG A 135 2.48 -9.69 -22.08
N SER A 136 2.77 -8.63 -22.84
CA SER A 136 3.73 -8.73 -23.95
C SER A 136 5.18 -8.89 -23.49
N GLN A 137 5.51 -8.50 -22.26
CA GLN A 137 6.86 -8.60 -21.70
C GLN A 137 7.23 -10.02 -21.22
N TYR A 138 6.26 -10.83 -20.76
CA TYR A 138 6.51 -12.20 -20.30
C TYR A 138 5.93 -13.30 -21.21
N GLY A 139 5.28 -12.92 -22.32
CA GLY A 139 4.52 -13.79 -23.22
C GLY A 139 5.24 -14.33 -24.46
N THR A 140 6.53 -14.06 -24.68
CA THR A 140 7.29 -14.63 -25.81
C THR A 140 7.82 -16.02 -25.48
N ASP A 141 7.04 -17.05 -25.83
CA ASP A 141 7.45 -18.45 -25.73
C ASP A 141 8.63 -18.77 -26.68
N THR A 142 9.79 -19.03 -26.09
CA THR A 142 10.85 -19.85 -26.70
C THR A 142 11.21 -20.97 -25.72
N SER A 143 10.47 -22.09 -25.78
CA SER A 143 10.75 -23.25 -24.93
C SER A 143 11.74 -24.21 -25.60
N ALA A 144 12.92 -24.37 -25.01
CA ALA A 144 13.76 -25.55 -25.18
C ALA A 144 13.37 -26.63 -24.13
N PRO A 145 13.44 -27.94 -24.44
CA PRO A 145 12.99 -28.99 -23.53
C PRO A 145 13.99 -29.24 -22.39
N PRO A 146 13.53 -29.57 -21.17
CA PRO A 146 14.40 -29.75 -20.00
C PRO A 146 15.08 -31.15 -19.96
N PRO A 147 16.29 -31.25 -19.38
CA PRO A 147 17.01 -32.52 -19.20
C PRO A 147 16.46 -33.36 -18.02
N PRO A 148 16.74 -34.68 -17.99
CA PRO A 148 16.16 -35.63 -17.02
C PRO A 148 16.79 -35.50 -15.62
N PRO A 149 16.05 -35.88 -14.55
CA PRO A 149 16.47 -35.66 -13.16
C PRO A 149 17.55 -36.68 -12.70
N PRO A 150 18.53 -36.25 -11.87
CA PRO A 150 19.53 -37.12 -11.26
C PRO A 150 18.99 -37.86 -10.00
N PRO A 151 19.65 -38.96 -9.58
CA PRO A 151 19.10 -39.95 -8.65
C PRO A 151 19.10 -39.53 -7.17
N GLU A 152 18.20 -40.18 -6.43
CA GLU A 152 17.76 -39.92 -5.05
C GLU A 152 18.87 -39.97 -3.99
N LYS A 153 18.87 -38.96 -3.11
CA LYS A 153 19.62 -38.90 -1.84
C LYS A 153 18.79 -39.51 -0.69
N PRO A 154 19.43 -40.02 0.37
CA PRO A 154 18.81 -40.86 1.39
C PRO A 154 17.78 -40.11 2.24
N ALA A 155 16.74 -40.85 2.64
CA ALA A 155 15.50 -40.38 3.26
C ALA A 155 15.69 -39.40 4.41
N THR A 156 15.42 -38.12 4.12
CA THR A 156 15.03 -37.13 5.12
C THR A 156 13.65 -37.49 5.70
N PRO A 157 13.37 -37.11 6.96
CA PRO A 157 12.05 -37.28 7.56
C PRO A 157 10.96 -36.74 6.63
N PRO A 158 9.77 -37.38 6.61
CA PRO A 158 8.70 -36.99 5.70
C PRO A 158 8.41 -35.49 5.88
N PRO A 159 8.36 -34.72 4.79
CA PRO A 159 8.05 -33.29 4.87
C PRO A 159 6.69 -33.11 5.55
N PRO A 160 6.50 -31.97 6.25
CA PRO A 160 5.23 -31.68 6.90
C PRO A 160 4.07 -31.75 5.90
N SER A 161 2.92 -32.25 6.36
CA SER A 161 1.75 -32.42 5.50
C SER A 161 1.19 -31.08 5.03
N GLN A 162 0.38 -31.10 3.95
CA GLN A 162 -0.38 -29.91 3.54
C GLN A 162 -1.28 -29.41 4.68
N ASP A 163 -1.79 -30.31 5.53
CA ASP A 163 -2.60 -29.97 6.69
C ASP A 163 -1.80 -29.25 7.78
N TYR A 164 -0.51 -29.56 7.96
CA TYR A 164 0.36 -28.76 8.82
C TYR A 164 0.45 -27.29 8.36
N HIS A 165 0.61 -27.04 7.06
CA HIS A 165 0.65 -25.68 6.54
C HIS A 165 -0.69 -24.94 6.72
N ASN A 166 -1.81 -25.65 6.57
CA ASN A 166 -3.15 -25.11 6.85
C ASN A 166 -3.33 -24.79 8.35
N ALA A 167 -2.84 -25.67 9.24
CA ALA A 167 -2.84 -25.46 10.68
C ALA A 167 -1.99 -24.24 11.06
N LYS A 168 -0.79 -24.11 10.47
CA LYS A 168 0.10 -22.97 10.71
C LYS A 168 -0.55 -21.65 10.28
N ARG A 169 -1.27 -21.65 9.16
CA ARG A 169 -2.03 -20.48 8.70
C ARG A 169 -3.17 -20.12 9.65
N ALA A 170 -3.89 -21.11 10.17
CA ALA A 170 -4.95 -20.89 11.15
C ALA A 170 -4.40 -20.36 12.49
N VAL A 171 -3.26 -20.87 12.96
CA VAL A 171 -2.53 -20.35 14.13
C VAL A 171 -2.07 -18.91 13.92
N PHE A 172 -1.55 -18.58 12.74
CA PHE A 172 -1.18 -17.20 12.38
C PHE A 172 -2.39 -16.26 12.50
N TRP A 173 -3.54 -16.60 11.92
CA TRP A 173 -4.75 -15.77 12.04
C TRP A 173 -5.28 -15.70 13.47
N ALA A 174 -5.22 -16.80 14.22
CA ALA A 174 -5.58 -16.79 15.64
C ALA A 174 -4.71 -15.82 16.44
N ASN A 175 -3.40 -15.77 16.18
CA ASN A 175 -2.50 -14.83 16.83
C ASN A 175 -2.77 -13.38 16.39
N GLU A 176 -3.02 -13.15 15.11
CA GLU A 176 -3.39 -11.82 14.58
C GLU A 176 -4.68 -11.29 15.24
N TYR A 177 -5.69 -12.15 15.38
CA TYR A 177 -6.95 -11.81 16.04
C TYR A 177 -6.78 -11.63 17.54
N PHE A 178 -5.86 -12.37 18.16
CA PHE A 178 -5.53 -12.23 19.57
C PHE A 178 -4.92 -10.85 19.89
N THR A 179 -4.12 -10.29 18.98
CA THR A 179 -3.53 -8.95 19.15
C THR A 179 -4.38 -7.82 18.60
N SER A 180 -5.45 -8.11 17.85
CA SER A 180 -6.32 -7.12 17.24
C SER A 180 -7.51 -6.74 18.15
N PRO A 181 -7.66 -5.48 18.57
CA PRO A 181 -8.79 -5.04 19.38
C PRO A 181 -10.15 -5.40 18.73
N GLY A 182 -11.04 -6.02 19.50
CA GLY A 182 -12.41 -6.33 19.06
C GLY A 182 -12.58 -7.57 18.18
N ARG A 183 -11.55 -8.42 18.01
CA ARG A 183 -11.63 -9.67 17.21
C ARG A 183 -11.33 -10.95 18.01
N ILE A 184 -11.27 -10.84 19.33
CA ILE A 184 -10.86 -11.95 20.20
C ILE A 184 -11.82 -13.15 20.14
N ASP A 185 -13.09 -12.91 19.81
CA ASP A 185 -14.12 -13.91 19.53
C ASP A 185 -13.78 -14.83 18.34
N GLN A 186 -12.90 -14.38 17.44
CA GLN A 186 -12.47 -15.14 16.26
C GLN A 186 -11.24 -16.03 16.52
N VAL A 187 -10.56 -15.86 17.65
CA VAL A 187 -9.38 -16.66 18.03
C VAL A 187 -9.76 -18.12 18.22
N GLN A 188 -10.81 -18.38 19.01
CA GLN A 188 -11.22 -19.74 19.37
C GLN A 188 -11.63 -20.61 18.17
N PRO A 189 -12.43 -20.12 17.19
CA PRO A 189 -12.70 -20.86 15.95
C PRO A 189 -11.45 -21.19 15.13
N GLU A 190 -10.49 -20.28 15.02
CA GLU A 190 -9.25 -20.53 14.26
C GLU A 190 -8.34 -21.54 14.97
N LEU A 191 -8.23 -21.50 16.29
CA LEU A 191 -7.51 -22.53 17.05
C LEU A 191 -8.16 -23.91 16.89
N ALA A 192 -9.49 -24.00 16.90
CA ALA A 192 -10.21 -25.25 16.66
C ALA A 192 -10.00 -25.78 15.23
N LYS A 193 -9.94 -24.90 14.22
CA LYS A 193 -9.57 -25.30 12.84
C LYS A 193 -8.14 -25.84 12.79
N ALA A 194 -7.18 -25.18 13.45
CA ALA A 194 -5.80 -25.62 13.49
C ALA A 194 -5.66 -27.02 14.12
N GLU A 195 -6.34 -27.29 15.24
CA GLU A 195 -6.37 -28.61 15.90
C GLU A 195 -6.95 -29.70 15.00
N ASN A 196 -8.00 -29.38 14.24
CA ASN A 196 -8.59 -30.31 13.29
C ASN A 196 -7.62 -30.65 12.15
N PHE A 197 -6.88 -29.66 11.63
CA PHE A 197 -5.86 -29.90 10.61
C PHE A 197 -4.67 -30.71 11.15
N LEU A 198 -4.28 -30.52 12.41
CA LEU A 198 -3.21 -31.32 13.02
C LEU A 198 -3.61 -32.76 13.36
N LYS A 199 -4.88 -33.12 13.21
CA LYS A 199 -5.39 -34.44 13.60
C LYS A 199 -4.85 -35.54 12.69
N GLY A 200 -3.79 -36.22 13.15
CA GLY A 200 -3.16 -37.33 12.44
C GLY A 200 -1.74 -37.05 11.96
N ASP A 201 -1.29 -35.79 12.03
CA ASP A 201 0.09 -35.41 11.75
C ASP A 201 0.99 -35.69 12.97
N LYS A 202 1.99 -36.56 12.79
CA LYS A 202 2.94 -36.97 13.84
C LYS A 202 4.32 -36.34 13.68
N SER A 203 4.46 -35.33 12.81
CA SER A 203 5.72 -34.60 12.65
C SER A 203 6.11 -33.84 13.93
N ALA A 204 7.40 -33.59 14.11
CA ALA A 204 7.90 -32.83 15.26
C ALA A 204 7.36 -31.38 15.22
N GLU A 205 7.19 -30.84 14.02
CA GLU A 205 6.62 -29.53 13.73
C GLU A 205 5.14 -29.46 14.14
N ALA A 206 4.35 -30.50 13.84
CA ALA A 206 2.95 -30.59 14.28
C ALA A 206 2.83 -30.60 15.83
N ALA A 207 3.74 -31.31 16.51
CA ALA A 207 3.77 -31.33 17.98
C ALA A 207 4.14 -29.95 18.57
N ALA A 208 5.10 -29.24 17.97
CA ALA A 208 5.45 -27.87 18.36
C ALA A 208 4.28 -26.90 18.16
N LEU A 209 3.59 -26.99 17.02
CA LEU A 209 2.43 -26.14 16.72
C LEU A 209 1.24 -26.45 17.65
N ALA A 210 1.04 -27.71 18.04
CA ALA A 210 0.04 -28.09 19.04
C ALA A 210 0.34 -27.48 20.42
N ALA A 211 1.62 -27.38 20.81
CA ALA A 211 2.03 -26.70 22.03
C ALA A 211 1.77 -25.17 21.94
N ASP A 212 1.95 -24.55 20.77
CA ASP A 212 1.59 -23.15 20.54
C ASP A 212 0.08 -22.91 20.70
N ILE A 213 -0.75 -23.80 20.14
CA ILE A 213 -2.20 -23.74 20.30
C ILE A 213 -2.60 -23.85 21.77
N ALA A 214 -2.00 -24.78 22.53
CA ALA A 214 -2.27 -24.93 23.95
C ALA A 214 -1.91 -23.67 24.75
N ARG A 215 -0.74 -23.06 24.47
CA ARG A 215 -0.32 -21.79 25.09
C ARG A 215 -1.27 -20.63 24.77
N MET A 216 -1.76 -20.53 23.53
CA MET A 216 -2.73 -19.50 23.17
C MET A 216 -4.07 -19.71 23.86
N ARG A 217 -4.55 -20.96 23.98
CA ARG A 217 -5.78 -21.26 24.74
C ARG A 217 -5.66 -20.93 26.22
N GLU A 218 -4.50 -21.18 26.81
CA GLU A 218 -4.21 -20.79 28.20
C GLU A 218 -4.28 -19.27 28.37
N LYS A 219 -3.62 -18.51 27.48
CA LYS A 219 -3.72 -17.05 27.48
C LYS A 219 -5.15 -16.56 27.27
N LEU A 220 -5.90 -17.16 26.36
CA LEU A 220 -7.29 -16.81 26.07
C LEU A 220 -8.20 -17.08 27.28
N ALA A 221 -7.95 -18.15 28.04
CA ALA A 221 -8.70 -18.49 29.25
C ALA A 221 -8.47 -17.49 30.40
N ASP A 222 -7.37 -16.74 30.36
CA ASP A 222 -7.05 -15.71 31.34
C ASP A 222 -7.45 -14.29 30.89
N MET A 223 -7.94 -14.14 29.65
CA MET A 223 -8.40 -12.85 29.13
C MET A 223 -9.87 -12.59 29.46
N VAL A 224 -10.15 -11.39 29.94
CA VAL A 224 -11.52 -10.91 30.16
C VAL A 224 -12.22 -10.78 28.82
N SER A 225 -13.39 -11.39 28.68
CA SER A 225 -14.13 -11.28 27.42
C SER A 225 -14.60 -9.83 27.21
N PRO A 226 -14.73 -9.35 25.97
CA PRO A 226 -15.25 -8.01 25.70
C PRO A 226 -16.65 -7.77 26.28
N GLU A 227 -17.47 -8.83 26.41
CA GLU A 227 -18.78 -8.73 27.06
C GLU A 227 -18.66 -8.54 28.56
N ASP A 228 -17.80 -9.32 29.24
CA ASP A 228 -17.52 -9.15 30.67
C ASP A 228 -16.94 -7.75 30.95
N GLU A 229 -16.04 -7.25 30.09
CA GLU A 229 -15.46 -5.91 30.18
C GLU A 229 -16.51 -4.80 29.97
N ARG A 230 -17.46 -5.00 29.05
CA ARG A 230 -18.61 -4.11 28.86
C ARG A 230 -19.50 -4.08 30.09
N TYR A 231 -19.79 -5.23 30.70
CA TYR A 231 -20.59 -5.29 31.93
C TYR A 231 -19.86 -4.65 33.11
N LEU A 232 -18.55 -4.89 33.24
CA LEU A 232 -17.72 -4.22 34.24
C LEU A 232 -17.73 -2.70 34.05
N SER A 233 -17.50 -2.21 32.83
CA SER A 233 -17.55 -0.79 32.49
C SER A 233 -18.93 -0.18 32.73
N ALA A 234 -20.01 -0.92 32.47
CA ALA A 234 -21.37 -0.47 32.75
C ALA A 234 -21.64 -0.37 34.25
N ALA A 235 -21.15 -1.33 35.04
CA ALA A 235 -21.23 -1.29 36.50
C ALA A 235 -20.43 -0.09 37.07
N GLU A 236 -19.20 0.12 36.62
CA GLU A 236 -18.39 1.29 36.98
C GLU A 236 -19.03 2.61 36.53
N GLY A 237 -19.68 2.63 35.37
CA GLY A 237 -20.44 3.76 34.88
C GLY A 237 -21.60 4.15 35.81
N LYS A 238 -22.28 3.17 36.42
CA LYS A 238 -23.29 3.42 37.45
C LYS A 238 -22.69 4.03 38.72
N LEU A 239 -21.52 3.55 39.15
CA LEU A 239 -20.81 4.13 40.29
C LEU A 239 -20.34 5.57 40.00
N ARG A 240 -19.88 5.84 38.78
CA ARG A 240 -19.54 7.20 38.34
C ARG A 240 -20.75 8.14 38.37
N GLN A 241 -21.92 7.69 37.92
CA GLN A 241 -23.16 8.45 38.01
C GLN A 241 -23.53 8.82 39.47
N ILE A 242 -23.26 7.92 40.43
CA ILE A 242 -23.43 8.21 41.86
C ILE A 242 -22.48 9.33 42.28
N ARG A 243 -21.18 9.24 41.95
CA ARG A 243 -20.19 10.26 42.30
C ARG A 243 -20.55 11.62 41.70
N ASP A 244 -20.87 11.66 40.40
CA ASP A 244 -21.28 12.89 39.70
C ASP A 244 -22.56 13.51 40.28
N HIS A 245 -23.47 12.69 40.81
CA HIS A 245 -24.69 13.17 41.48
C HIS A 245 -24.36 13.80 42.84
N VAL A 246 -23.51 13.14 43.63
CA VAL A 246 -23.04 13.64 44.93
C VAL A 246 -22.27 14.95 44.77
N ASP A 247 -21.37 15.02 43.78
CA ASP A 247 -20.57 16.21 43.52
C ASP A 247 -21.44 17.39 43.08
N ARG A 248 -22.44 17.15 42.22
CA ARG A 248 -23.41 18.18 41.82
C ARG A 248 -24.24 18.73 42.98
N ASN A 249 -24.46 17.93 44.01
CA ASN A 249 -25.15 18.35 45.23
C ASN A 249 -24.17 18.89 46.30
N GLY A 250 -22.92 19.17 45.93
CA GLY A 250 -21.90 19.74 46.83
C GLY A 250 -21.53 18.79 47.98
N GLY A 251 -21.52 17.48 47.73
CA GLY A 251 -21.24 16.45 48.72
C GLY A 251 -22.40 16.17 49.69
N ARG A 252 -23.53 16.88 49.57
CA ARG A 252 -24.72 16.64 50.40
C ARG A 252 -25.66 15.66 49.71
N VAL A 253 -26.05 14.61 50.42
CA VAL A 253 -27.02 13.62 49.94
C VAL A 253 -28.29 13.76 50.79
N TYR A 254 -29.40 14.14 50.16
CA TYR A 254 -30.70 14.24 50.83
C TYR A 254 -31.40 12.88 50.87
N ASP A 255 -32.42 12.72 51.70
CA ASP A 255 -33.17 11.45 51.77
C ASP A 255 -33.83 11.08 50.43
N SER A 256 -34.21 12.07 49.61
CA SER A 256 -34.70 11.86 48.25
C SER A 256 -33.64 11.28 47.29
N ASP A 257 -32.35 11.57 47.53
CA ASP A 257 -31.24 11.08 46.71
C ASP A 257 -30.87 9.63 47.05
N LYS A 258 -31.10 9.20 48.29
CA LYS A 258 -30.74 7.84 48.75
C LYS A 258 -31.40 6.76 47.92
N GLN A 259 -32.66 6.96 47.50
CA GLN A 259 -33.36 6.01 46.63
C GLN A 259 -32.71 5.93 45.24
N PHE A 260 -32.32 7.07 44.67
CA PHE A 260 -31.61 7.12 43.38
C PHE A 260 -30.25 6.42 43.46
N ILE A 261 -29.46 6.69 44.51
CA ILE A 261 -28.17 6.03 44.73
C ILE A 261 -28.36 4.51 44.89
N LYS A 262 -29.37 4.08 45.66
CA LYS A 262 -29.71 2.67 45.85
C LYS A 262 -30.08 1.98 44.53
N ASP A 263 -30.87 2.63 43.68
CA ASP A 263 -31.26 2.10 42.37
C ASP A 263 -30.04 1.95 41.44
N LEU A 264 -29.09 2.89 41.48
CA LEU A 264 -27.84 2.80 40.73
C LEU A 264 -26.91 1.70 41.25
N CYS A 265 -26.77 1.54 42.57
CA CYS A 265 -26.01 0.44 43.18
C CYS A 265 -26.59 -0.92 42.78
N ARG A 266 -27.91 -1.09 42.81
CA ARG A 266 -28.59 -2.31 42.32
C ARG A 266 -28.30 -2.55 40.84
N GLY A 267 -28.40 -1.52 40.00
CA GLY A 267 -28.08 -1.63 38.58
C GLY A 267 -26.62 -2.02 38.32
N ALA A 268 -25.68 -1.59 39.16
CA ALA A 268 -24.28 -2.03 39.08
C ALA A 268 -24.15 -3.53 39.38
N VAL A 269 -24.81 -4.03 40.43
CA VAL A 269 -24.82 -5.48 40.77
C VAL A 269 -25.43 -6.31 39.64
N GLU A 270 -26.54 -5.86 39.04
CA GLU A 270 -27.17 -6.56 37.91
C GLU A 270 -26.24 -6.70 36.69
N PHE A 271 -25.31 -5.76 36.47
CA PHE A 271 -24.28 -5.90 35.45
C PHE A 271 -23.17 -6.85 35.89
N LEU A 272 -22.73 -6.77 37.14
CA LEU A 272 -21.73 -7.69 37.70
C LEU A 272 -22.21 -9.16 37.65
N ASP A 273 -23.49 -9.42 37.88
CA ASP A 273 -24.06 -10.78 37.81
C ASP A 273 -23.99 -11.39 36.41
N LYS A 274 -23.90 -10.56 35.37
CA LYS A 274 -23.72 -11.01 33.98
C LYS A 274 -22.28 -11.35 33.62
N ILE A 275 -21.31 -11.02 34.48
CA ILE A 275 -19.92 -11.43 34.29
C ILE A 275 -19.81 -12.93 34.60
N THR A 276 -19.52 -13.72 33.56
CA THR A 276 -19.50 -15.19 33.61
C THR A 276 -18.09 -15.79 33.45
N HIS A 277 -17.05 -14.94 33.47
CA HIS A 277 -15.67 -15.37 33.29
C HIS A 277 -15.27 -16.52 34.25
N PRO A 278 -14.86 -17.70 33.73
CA PRO A 278 -14.77 -18.93 34.53
C PRO A 278 -13.70 -18.91 35.63
N ARG A 279 -12.65 -18.10 35.47
CA ARG A 279 -11.53 -17.98 36.44
C ARG A 279 -11.46 -16.67 37.22
N LYS A 280 -12.00 -15.57 36.68
CA LYS A 280 -11.75 -14.20 37.15
C LYS A 280 -13.03 -13.45 37.52
N ALA A 281 -14.20 -14.07 37.42
CA ALA A 281 -15.46 -13.41 37.74
C ALA A 281 -15.43 -12.79 39.15
N ASP A 282 -14.98 -13.52 40.15
CA ASP A 282 -14.92 -13.02 41.53
C ASP A 282 -13.88 -11.90 41.71
N GLU A 283 -12.71 -12.04 41.08
CA GLU A 283 -11.65 -11.02 41.10
C GLU A 283 -12.10 -9.71 40.45
N LEU A 284 -12.81 -9.78 39.32
CA LEU A 284 -13.33 -8.60 38.62
C LEU A 284 -14.48 -7.92 39.37
N LYS A 285 -15.34 -8.71 40.03
CA LYS A 285 -16.49 -8.19 40.79
C LYS A 285 -16.07 -7.54 42.11
N ALA A 286 -15.03 -8.06 42.75
CA ALA A 286 -14.66 -7.68 44.12
C ALA A 286 -14.42 -6.17 44.32
N PRO A 287 -13.68 -5.44 43.46
CA PRO A 287 -13.47 -4.00 43.64
C PRO A 287 -14.76 -3.17 43.57
N VAL A 288 -15.64 -3.52 42.62
CA VAL A 288 -16.92 -2.82 42.41
C VAL A 288 -17.88 -3.10 43.57
N LEU A 289 -17.96 -4.35 44.04
CA LEU A 289 -18.76 -4.72 45.23
C LEU A 289 -18.24 -4.05 46.52
N ALA A 290 -16.91 -3.95 46.67
CA ALA A 290 -16.30 -3.23 47.79
C ALA A 290 -16.61 -1.72 47.74
N GLU A 291 -16.69 -1.13 46.55
CA GLU A 291 -17.12 0.26 46.40
C GLU A 291 -18.61 0.46 46.68
N ILE A 292 -19.49 -0.40 46.19
CA ILE A 292 -20.93 -0.37 46.53
C ILE A 292 -21.11 -0.43 48.05
N SER A 293 -20.36 -1.31 48.72
CA SER A 293 -20.39 -1.44 50.18
C SER A 293 -19.95 -0.15 50.89
N ARG A 294 -18.91 0.52 50.37
CA ARG A 294 -18.46 1.83 50.88
C ARG A 294 -19.52 2.92 50.68
N ILE A 295 -20.17 2.96 49.51
CA ILE A 295 -21.25 3.92 49.21
C ILE A 295 -22.44 3.71 50.16
N HIS A 296 -22.86 2.46 50.37
CA HIS A 296 -23.93 2.15 51.32
C HIS A 296 -23.60 2.61 52.74
N ALA A 297 -22.38 2.34 53.20
CA ALA A 297 -21.91 2.77 54.53
C ALA A 297 -21.81 4.31 54.65
N GLN A 298 -21.27 4.98 53.63
CA GLN A 298 -21.03 6.42 53.63
C GLN A 298 -22.34 7.22 53.66
N TYR A 299 -23.38 6.76 52.97
CA TYR A 299 -24.65 7.50 52.86
C TYR A 299 -25.77 6.94 53.72
N GLY A 300 -25.47 5.97 54.60
CA GLY A 300 -26.44 5.38 55.52
C GLY A 300 -27.63 4.75 54.80
N ILE A 301 -27.38 4.10 53.66
CA ILE A 301 -28.40 3.39 52.88
C ILE A 301 -28.64 2.04 53.55
N ASN A 302 -29.49 2.02 54.57
CA ASN A 302 -29.92 0.82 55.27
C ASN A 302 -31.21 0.25 54.64
N ASP A 303 -31.27 -1.06 54.44
CA ASP A 303 -32.40 -1.77 53.80
C ASP A 303 -33.65 -1.96 54.69
N ALA A 304 -33.91 -1.05 55.65
CA ALA A 304 -35.04 -1.16 56.59
C ALA A 304 -36.10 -0.06 56.40
N THR A 305 -37.36 -0.49 56.36
CA THR A 305 -38.62 0.24 56.08
C THR A 305 -39.11 1.24 57.15
N ALA A 306 -39.79 2.29 56.65
CA ALA A 306 -40.97 3.02 57.20
C ALA A 306 -40.81 4.49 57.71
N PRO A 307 -41.85 5.35 57.56
CA PRO A 307 -41.73 6.82 57.38
C PRO A 307 -42.28 7.68 58.56
N ALA A 308 -41.96 8.99 58.59
CA ALA A 308 -42.67 9.99 59.40
C ALA A 308 -42.57 11.42 58.80
N ALA A 309 -43.61 12.22 59.02
CA ALA A 309 -43.98 13.42 58.26
C ALA A 309 -43.92 14.75 59.05
N THR A 310 -43.75 15.87 58.32
CA THR A 310 -44.18 17.30 58.58
C THR A 310 -43.58 18.06 59.79
N PRO A 311 -43.60 19.44 59.91
CA PRO A 311 -44.43 20.49 59.26
C PRO A 311 -43.66 21.81 58.83
N PRO A 312 -44.31 22.91 58.36
CA PRO A 312 -43.69 24.05 57.66
C PRO A 312 -43.38 25.27 58.56
N PRO A 313 -42.50 26.22 58.15
CA PRO A 313 -42.20 27.43 58.91
C PRO A 313 -43.06 28.67 58.51
N PRO A 314 -43.09 29.73 59.35
CA PRO A 314 -44.24 30.62 59.53
C PRO A 314 -44.19 31.98 58.80
N ARG A 315 -45.37 32.60 58.68
CA ARG A 315 -45.62 33.98 58.20
C ARG A 315 -44.99 35.05 59.11
N GLN A 316 -44.38 36.08 58.50
CA GLN A 316 -43.83 37.26 59.17
C GLN A 316 -44.66 38.54 58.94
N ALA A 317 -44.82 39.24 60.07
CA ALA A 317 -45.20 40.61 60.44
C ALA A 317 -45.49 41.72 59.39
N GLU A 318 -46.54 42.48 59.73
CA GLU A 318 -46.93 43.80 59.20
C GLU A 318 -46.00 44.94 59.72
N PRO A 319 -45.72 45.99 58.92
CA PRO A 319 -45.03 47.19 59.39
C PRO A 319 -45.94 48.42 59.57
N GLN A 320 -45.85 48.95 60.79
CA GLN A 320 -45.90 50.32 61.33
C GLN A 320 -46.41 51.52 60.50
N ALA A 321 -47.24 52.30 61.20
CA ALA A 321 -47.89 53.55 60.83
C ALA A 321 -46.93 54.73 60.54
N ARG A 322 -47.31 55.56 59.56
CA ARG A 322 -46.72 56.88 59.29
C ARG A 322 -47.70 58.02 59.59
N THR A 323 -47.09 59.10 60.05
CA THR A 323 -47.60 60.38 60.56
C THR A 323 -48.48 61.19 59.61
N ALA A 324 -49.57 61.75 60.14
CA ALA A 324 -50.52 62.63 59.46
C ALA A 324 -49.98 64.07 59.27
N PRO A 325 -50.13 64.70 58.09
CA PRO A 325 -49.82 66.12 57.88
C PRO A 325 -50.98 67.07 58.23
N GLN A 326 -50.59 68.31 58.56
CA GLN A 326 -51.39 69.41 59.10
C GLN A 326 -52.50 69.94 58.17
N ALA A 327 -53.63 70.31 58.78
CA ALA A 327 -54.82 70.85 58.13
C ALA A 327 -54.59 72.28 57.59
N ARG A 328 -54.99 72.49 56.32
CA ARG A 328 -55.16 73.80 55.67
C ARG A 328 -56.57 74.36 55.98
N PRO A 329 -56.75 75.69 55.92
CA PRO A 329 -57.98 76.35 56.37
C PRO A 329 -59.21 75.97 55.52
N PRO A 330 -60.40 75.91 56.14
CA PRO A 330 -61.62 75.46 55.48
C PRO A 330 -62.08 76.46 54.42
N VAL A 331 -62.27 75.97 53.20
CA VAL A 331 -63.10 76.62 52.17
C VAL A 331 -64.54 76.59 52.68
N ASP A 332 -65.26 77.71 52.59
CA ASP A 332 -66.66 77.82 53.05
C ASP A 332 -67.58 76.98 52.16
N MET A 333 -67.84 75.75 52.60
CA MET A 333 -68.65 74.77 51.87
C MET A 333 -70.14 75.13 51.83
N ASN A 334 -70.58 76.18 52.54
CA ASN A 334 -71.99 76.57 52.60
C ASN A 334 -72.47 77.33 51.36
N ALA A 335 -71.57 77.68 50.44
CA ALA A 335 -71.90 78.33 49.16
C ALA A 335 -72.11 77.33 48.00
N LEU A 336 -71.97 76.02 48.25
CA LEU A 336 -72.06 74.96 47.25
C LEU A 336 -73.42 74.25 47.27
N SER A 337 -73.91 73.84 46.09
CA SER A 337 -75.02 72.89 45.99
C SER A 337 -74.65 71.57 46.68
N PHE A 338 -75.61 70.93 47.35
CA PHE A 338 -75.43 69.61 47.97
C PHE A 338 -74.88 68.58 46.96
N GLU A 339 -75.32 68.64 45.70
CA GLU A 339 -74.82 67.76 44.63
C GLU A 339 -73.34 68.01 44.30
N ASP A 340 -72.91 69.28 44.27
CA ASP A 340 -71.51 69.63 44.00
C ASP A 340 -70.61 69.26 45.19
N GLN A 341 -71.12 69.40 46.42
CA GLN A 341 -70.42 68.99 47.63
C GLN A 341 -70.20 67.46 47.67
N ASP A 342 -71.23 66.68 47.31
CA ASP A 342 -71.14 65.22 47.22
C ASP A 342 -70.20 64.77 46.08
N ARG A 343 -70.24 65.44 44.92
CA ARG A 343 -69.30 65.20 43.82
C ARG A 343 -67.85 65.49 44.22
N LEU A 344 -67.57 66.61 44.89
CA LEU A 344 -66.24 66.95 45.39
C LEU A 344 -65.75 65.93 46.44
N ASN A 345 -66.63 65.46 47.32
CA ASN A 345 -66.29 64.42 48.30
C ASN A 345 -66.03 63.05 47.67
N ARG A 346 -66.75 62.70 46.60
CA ARG A 346 -66.47 61.49 45.80
C ARG A 346 -65.14 61.61 45.07
N ALA A 347 -64.88 62.74 44.41
CA ALA A 347 -63.61 63.00 43.74
C ALA A 347 -62.42 62.95 44.70
N ARG A 348 -62.53 63.56 45.89
CA ARG A 348 -61.50 63.47 46.96
C ARG A 348 -61.17 62.03 47.36
N ARG A 349 -62.19 61.17 47.48
CA ARG A 349 -61.97 59.74 47.81
C ARG A 349 -61.21 59.03 46.69
N VAL A 350 -61.59 59.26 45.44
CA VAL A 350 -60.92 58.66 44.27
C VAL A 350 -59.47 59.19 44.14
N ILE A 351 -59.24 60.49 44.34
CA ILE A 351 -57.91 61.12 44.37
C ILE A 351 -57.06 60.55 45.52
N GLY A 352 -57.65 60.35 46.70
CA GLY A 352 -56.98 59.71 47.83
C GLY A 352 -56.56 58.26 47.55
N HIS A 353 -57.39 57.50 46.83
CA HIS A 353 -57.04 56.15 46.37
C HIS A 353 -55.91 56.18 45.33
N ALA A 354 -55.97 57.11 44.36
CA ALA A 354 -54.90 57.31 43.38
C ALA A 354 -53.56 57.63 44.05
N ARG A 355 -53.56 58.54 45.04
CA ARG A 355 -52.38 58.84 45.87
C ARG A 355 -51.87 57.61 46.61
N SER A 356 -52.73 56.87 47.30
CA SER A 356 -52.34 55.67 48.04
C SER A 356 -51.72 54.61 47.11
N ASN A 357 -52.24 54.47 45.89
CA ASN A 357 -51.69 53.59 44.87
C ASN A 357 -50.31 54.07 44.41
N ILE A 358 -50.10 55.36 44.15
CA ILE A 358 -48.79 55.93 43.83
C ILE A 358 -47.79 55.72 44.98
N GLU A 359 -48.18 56.02 46.23
CA GLU A 359 -47.33 55.86 47.42
C GLU A 359 -46.96 54.40 47.69
N SER A 360 -47.88 53.47 47.45
CA SER A 360 -47.65 52.02 47.53
C SER A 360 -47.01 51.44 46.26
N ARG A 361 -46.68 52.29 45.28
CA ARG A 361 -46.06 51.95 44.00
C ARG A 361 -46.88 51.02 43.10
N ARG A 362 -48.19 50.97 43.31
CA ARG A 362 -49.16 50.30 42.45
C ARG A 362 -49.63 51.28 41.38
N VAL A 363 -48.87 51.39 40.30
CA VAL A 363 -49.13 52.37 39.22
C VAL A 363 -50.28 51.96 38.29
N ASP A 364 -50.69 50.69 38.33
CA ASP A 364 -51.77 50.15 37.50
C ASP A 364 -53.14 50.70 37.92
N GLY A 365 -53.89 51.24 36.96
CA GLY A 365 -55.23 51.79 37.18
C GLY A 365 -55.28 53.18 37.82
N VAL A 366 -54.14 53.80 38.17
CA VAL A 366 -54.11 55.16 38.74
C VAL A 366 -54.68 56.20 37.76
N GLU A 367 -54.34 56.12 36.47
CA GLU A 367 -54.93 57.03 35.46
C GLU A 367 -56.43 56.86 35.32
N ASN A 368 -56.96 55.65 35.47
CA ASN A 368 -58.41 55.43 35.44
C ASN A 368 -59.08 56.11 36.65
N LEU A 369 -58.45 56.03 37.83
CA LEU A 369 -58.93 56.75 39.01
C LEU A 369 -58.89 58.27 38.81
N LEU A 370 -57.80 58.81 38.22
CA LEU A 370 -57.71 60.24 37.93
C LEU A 370 -58.73 60.67 36.84
N PHE A 371 -58.98 59.82 35.84
CA PHE A 371 -60.01 60.05 34.84
C PHE A 371 -61.42 60.06 35.46
N ASP A 372 -61.72 59.09 36.32
CA ASP A 372 -62.99 58.98 37.05
C ASP A 372 -63.21 60.21 37.94
N ALA A 373 -62.18 60.67 38.65
CA ALA A 373 -62.22 61.90 39.44
C ALA A 373 -62.52 63.13 38.55
N THR A 374 -61.93 63.20 37.35
CA THR A 374 -62.20 64.27 36.37
C THR A 374 -63.68 64.25 35.96
N SER A 375 -64.22 63.07 35.64
CA SER A 375 -65.61 62.90 35.21
C SER A 375 -66.61 63.27 36.30
N VAL A 376 -66.34 62.88 37.55
CA VAL A 376 -67.20 63.22 38.70
C VAL A 376 -67.23 64.72 38.97
N MET A 377 -66.13 65.43 38.75
CA MET A 377 -66.02 66.89 38.96
C MET A 377 -66.44 67.74 37.75
N ALA A 378 -66.72 67.15 36.59
CA ALA A 378 -67.05 67.86 35.37
C ALA A 378 -68.15 68.94 35.53
N PRO A 379 -69.27 68.71 36.25
CA PRO A 379 -70.34 69.71 36.41
C PRO A 379 -70.09 70.75 37.52
N VAL A 380 -69.01 70.62 38.31
CA VAL A 380 -68.68 71.56 39.39
C VAL A 380 -67.98 72.79 38.81
N SER A 381 -68.28 73.99 39.34
CA SER A 381 -67.64 75.23 38.88
C SER A 381 -66.12 75.23 39.12
N GLU A 382 -65.37 75.84 38.20
CA GLU A 382 -63.90 75.85 38.23
C GLU A 382 -63.32 76.39 39.54
N ALA A 383 -63.97 77.41 40.12
CA ALA A 383 -63.53 78.01 41.39
C ALA A 383 -63.48 77.01 42.55
N HIS A 384 -64.36 76.01 42.56
CA HIS A 384 -64.49 75.06 43.68
C HIS A 384 -63.75 73.73 43.46
N LYS A 385 -63.35 73.40 42.23
CA LYS A 385 -62.60 72.17 41.92
C LYS A 385 -61.11 72.40 41.64
N ARG A 386 -60.65 73.64 41.53
CA ARG A 386 -59.26 74.01 41.19
C ARG A 386 -58.22 73.27 42.03
N ASP A 387 -58.38 73.25 43.35
CA ASP A 387 -57.42 72.57 44.25
C ASP A 387 -57.28 71.07 43.96
N LEU A 388 -58.39 70.41 43.61
CA LEU A 388 -58.39 68.99 43.27
C LEU A 388 -57.80 68.74 41.87
N VAL A 389 -58.00 69.65 40.93
CA VAL A 389 -57.35 69.58 39.60
C VAL A 389 -55.83 69.76 39.74
N ASP A 390 -55.37 70.72 40.54
CA ASP A 390 -53.94 70.92 40.83
C ASP A 390 -53.34 69.71 41.55
N GLU A 391 -54.09 69.11 42.48
CA GLU A 391 -53.71 67.85 43.15
C GLU A 391 -53.60 66.69 42.16
N MET A 392 -54.53 66.57 41.21
CA MET A 392 -54.48 65.54 40.16
C MET A 392 -53.32 65.74 39.19
N GLU A 393 -53.03 66.98 38.79
CA GLU A 393 -51.87 67.34 37.97
C GLU A 393 -50.56 66.93 38.67
N GLN A 394 -50.46 67.21 39.98
CA GLN A 394 -49.34 66.78 40.79
C GLN A 394 -49.27 65.25 40.89
N LEU A 395 -50.39 64.56 41.11
CA LEU A 395 -50.43 63.10 41.14
C LEU A 395 -50.07 62.47 39.79
N ARG A 396 -50.36 63.11 38.64
CA ARG A 396 -49.87 62.66 37.33
C ARG A 396 -48.34 62.78 37.24
N LYS A 397 -47.76 63.89 37.71
CA LYS A 397 -46.30 64.05 37.78
C LYS A 397 -45.66 63.02 38.72
N ASP A 398 -46.27 62.80 39.89
CA ASP A 398 -45.81 61.81 40.87
C ASP A 398 -45.97 60.39 40.32
N LEU A 399 -47.02 60.11 39.55
CA LEU A 399 -47.25 58.84 38.86
C LEU A 399 -46.17 58.58 37.81
N GLU A 400 -45.86 59.55 36.95
CA GLU A 400 -44.80 59.41 35.94
C GLU A 400 -43.42 59.23 36.60
N ALA A 401 -43.12 60.00 37.65
CA ALA A 401 -41.91 59.82 38.43
C ALA A 401 -41.85 58.42 39.10
N THR A 402 -42.98 57.92 39.60
CA THR A 402 -43.08 56.58 40.21
C THR A 402 -42.97 55.48 39.17
N ARG A 403 -43.57 55.63 37.98
CA ARG A 403 -43.43 54.70 36.84
C ARG A 403 -41.98 54.61 36.38
N LEU A 404 -41.32 55.76 36.22
CA LEU A 404 -39.90 55.80 35.86
C LEU A 404 -39.03 55.13 36.93
N SER A 405 -39.29 55.42 38.21
CA SER A 405 -38.57 54.82 39.34
C SER A 405 -38.76 53.30 39.43
N GLU A 406 -39.99 52.80 39.27
CA GLU A 406 -40.26 51.35 39.28
C GLU A 406 -39.73 50.64 38.03
N SER A 407 -39.84 51.26 36.85
CA SER A 407 -39.22 50.75 35.62
C SER A 407 -37.70 50.65 35.80
N THR A 408 -37.07 51.71 36.30
CA THR A 408 -35.65 51.74 36.63
C THR A 408 -35.29 50.60 37.59
N ARG A 409 -36.03 50.45 38.70
CA ARG A 409 -35.81 49.38 39.70
C ARG A 409 -35.92 47.99 39.09
N ARG A 410 -36.93 47.75 38.25
CA ARG A 410 -37.16 46.45 37.62
C ARG A 410 -36.03 46.12 36.64
N ILE A 411 -35.66 47.08 35.78
CA ILE A 411 -34.60 46.91 34.79
C ILE A 411 -33.25 46.70 35.48
N THR A 412 -32.91 47.49 36.50
CA THR A 412 -31.65 47.29 37.24
C THR A 412 -31.62 45.94 37.93
N SER A 413 -32.70 45.52 38.60
CA SER A 413 -32.75 44.20 39.24
C SER A 413 -32.56 43.04 38.26
N GLU A 414 -33.10 43.17 37.05
CA GLU A 414 -32.93 42.16 35.99
C GLU A 414 -31.52 42.15 35.41
N LEU A 415 -30.95 43.33 35.14
CA LEU A 415 -29.56 43.46 34.67
C LEU A 415 -28.56 42.97 35.72
N ASP A 416 -28.75 43.30 36.99
CA ASP A 416 -27.93 42.81 38.10
C ASP A 416 -28.00 41.29 38.21
N ARG A 417 -29.20 40.70 38.08
CA ARG A 417 -29.35 39.23 38.07
C ARG A 417 -28.59 38.60 36.90
N LYS A 418 -28.73 39.15 35.68
CA LYS A 418 -28.03 38.65 34.49
C LYS A 418 -26.51 38.82 34.63
N LEU A 419 -26.06 39.98 35.10
CA LEU A 419 -24.64 40.25 35.34
C LEU A 419 -24.07 39.33 36.42
N SER A 420 -24.83 39.05 37.49
CA SER A 420 -24.43 38.07 38.51
C SER A 420 -24.31 36.66 37.93
N SER A 421 -25.14 36.27 36.95
CA SER A 421 -24.91 35.03 36.19
C SER A 421 -23.61 35.07 35.39
N VAL A 422 -23.28 36.21 34.75
CA VAL A 422 -21.98 36.38 34.08
C VAL A 422 -20.82 36.24 35.07
N GLU A 423 -20.92 36.85 36.25
CA GLU A 423 -19.91 36.75 37.33
C GLU A 423 -19.73 35.31 37.82
N MET A 424 -20.82 34.56 38.00
CA MET A 424 -20.77 33.16 38.39
C MET A 424 -20.12 32.25 37.33
N ASP A 425 -20.32 32.57 36.05
CA ASP A 425 -19.84 31.74 34.94
C ASP A 425 -18.40 32.05 34.53
N VAL A 426 -17.70 32.98 35.19
CA VAL A 426 -16.30 33.39 34.91
C VAL A 426 -15.33 32.21 34.82
N GLU A 427 -15.56 31.16 35.61
CA GLU A 427 -14.71 29.97 35.65
C GLU A 427 -15.03 28.94 34.54
N THR A 428 -16.13 29.14 33.82
CA THR A 428 -16.64 28.23 32.79
C THR A 428 -16.78 28.96 31.44
N PRO A 429 -15.74 28.97 30.58
CA PRO A 429 -15.66 29.84 29.41
C PRO A 429 -16.85 29.70 28.45
N ASP A 430 -17.28 28.45 28.21
CA ASP A 430 -18.42 28.16 27.34
C ASP A 430 -19.71 28.78 27.87
N ARG A 431 -19.96 28.69 29.19
CA ARG A 431 -21.15 29.29 29.83
C ARG A 431 -21.05 30.80 29.92
N LEU A 432 -19.84 31.33 30.18
CA LEU A 432 -19.58 32.75 30.24
C LEU A 432 -20.04 33.43 28.94
N GLN A 433 -19.72 32.84 27.78
CA GLN A 433 -20.14 33.39 26.49
C GLN A 433 -21.67 33.48 26.36
N TYR A 434 -22.40 32.43 26.76
CA TYR A 434 -23.87 32.45 26.74
C TYR A 434 -24.45 33.51 27.68
N SER A 435 -23.92 33.61 28.91
CA SER A 435 -24.35 34.59 29.90
C SER A 435 -24.06 36.02 29.45
N VAL A 436 -22.92 36.28 28.82
CA VAL A 436 -22.55 37.58 28.24
C VAL A 436 -23.52 37.95 27.11
N ILE A 437 -23.84 37.02 26.21
CA ILE A 437 -24.82 37.25 25.13
C ILE A 437 -26.18 37.60 25.74
N SER A 438 -26.63 36.83 26.75
CA SER A 438 -27.91 37.07 27.41
C SER A 438 -27.97 38.42 28.13
N PHE A 439 -26.86 38.87 28.73
CA PHE A 439 -26.75 40.19 29.34
C PHE A 439 -26.80 41.29 28.27
N LYS A 440 -25.97 41.20 27.22
CA LYS A 440 -25.93 42.20 26.13
C LYS A 440 -27.27 42.33 25.43
N GLN A 441 -27.93 41.22 25.10
CA GLN A 441 -29.25 41.21 24.48
C GLN A 441 -30.30 41.96 25.30
N ARG A 442 -30.25 41.90 26.65
CA ARG A 442 -31.15 42.70 27.49
C ARG A 442 -30.70 44.15 27.60
N PHE A 443 -29.40 44.37 27.77
CA PHE A 443 -28.80 45.70 27.92
C PHE A 443 -29.02 46.59 26.68
N GLU A 444 -29.10 45.99 25.49
CA GLU A 444 -29.30 46.69 24.22
C GLU A 444 -30.77 47.01 23.91
N GLN A 445 -31.74 46.54 24.69
CA GLN A 445 -33.17 46.82 24.44
C GLN A 445 -33.50 48.29 24.64
N ASP A 446 -34.37 48.84 23.78
CA ASP A 446 -34.73 50.26 23.78
C ASP A 446 -35.28 50.75 25.12
N GLU A 447 -36.08 49.93 25.79
CA GLU A 447 -36.63 50.21 27.12
C GLU A 447 -35.51 50.50 28.15
N VAL A 448 -34.42 49.73 28.10
CA VAL A 448 -33.27 49.90 28.99
C VAL A 448 -32.54 51.20 28.68
N ARG A 449 -32.32 51.51 27.40
CA ARG A 449 -31.66 52.73 26.95
C ARG A 449 -32.44 54.01 27.26
N GLN A 450 -33.77 53.94 27.26
CA GLN A 450 -34.64 55.07 27.58
C GLN A 450 -34.82 55.29 29.08
N THR A 451 -34.71 54.23 29.88
CA THR A 451 -34.96 54.28 31.33
C THR A 451 -33.69 54.57 32.14
N LEU A 452 -32.55 53.97 31.78
CA LEU A 452 -31.31 54.12 32.54
C LEU A 452 -30.58 55.42 32.22
N THR A 453 -29.92 56.00 33.23
CA THR A 453 -29.05 57.16 33.01
C THR A 453 -27.75 56.73 32.31
N PRO A 454 -27.09 57.64 31.55
CA PRO A 454 -25.81 57.33 30.90
C PRO A 454 -24.70 56.90 31.87
N GLU A 455 -24.76 57.35 33.13
CA GLU A 455 -23.82 56.92 34.17
C GLU A 455 -24.05 55.45 34.57
N MET A 456 -25.31 55.04 34.75
CA MET A 456 -25.64 53.64 35.05
C MET A 456 -25.23 52.70 33.94
N CYS A 457 -25.46 53.08 32.67
CA CYS A 457 -25.01 52.29 31.52
C CYS A 457 -23.48 52.11 31.53
N ARG A 458 -22.71 53.18 31.73
CA ARG A 458 -21.24 53.11 31.84
C ARG A 458 -20.78 52.21 32.98
N ASN A 459 -21.47 52.24 34.12
CA ASN A 459 -21.15 51.37 35.26
C ASN A 459 -21.35 49.88 34.92
N TYR A 460 -22.44 49.54 34.23
CA TYR A 460 -22.70 48.17 33.76
C TYR A 460 -21.68 47.73 32.71
N GLU A 461 -21.35 48.59 31.74
CA GLU A 461 -20.31 48.30 30.73
C GLU A 461 -18.95 48.08 31.39
N THR A 462 -18.58 48.90 32.37
CA THR A 462 -17.32 48.77 33.12
C THR A 462 -17.30 47.47 33.93
N ARG A 463 -18.38 47.11 34.64
CA ARG A 463 -18.46 45.83 35.34
C ARG A 463 -18.35 44.65 34.38
N LEU A 464 -19.10 44.67 33.27
CA LEU A 464 -19.02 43.62 32.26
C LEU A 464 -17.59 43.48 31.72
N ALA A 465 -16.93 44.60 31.39
CA ALA A 465 -15.54 44.59 30.94
C ALA A 465 -14.58 43.99 31.97
N ASN A 466 -14.74 44.33 33.25
CA ASN A 466 -13.94 43.74 34.34
C ASN A 466 -14.18 42.23 34.48
N ILE A 467 -15.42 41.78 34.36
CA ILE A 467 -15.78 40.36 34.44
C ILE A 467 -15.21 39.59 33.24
N LEU A 468 -15.29 40.15 32.03
CA LEU A 468 -14.68 39.58 30.84
C LEU A 468 -13.15 39.51 30.96
N ALA A 469 -12.51 40.54 31.52
CA ALA A 469 -11.07 40.53 31.79
C ALA A 469 -10.70 39.45 32.83
N ALA A 470 -11.50 39.28 33.88
CA ALA A 470 -11.31 38.21 34.86
C ALA A 470 -11.50 36.81 34.25
N GLY A 471 -12.51 36.62 33.41
CA GLY A 471 -12.73 35.38 32.65
C GLY A 471 -11.58 35.06 31.71
N ALA A 472 -11.08 36.05 30.97
CA ALA A 472 -9.90 35.89 30.11
C ALA A 472 -8.64 35.51 30.92
N ALA A 473 -8.42 36.15 32.08
CA ALA A 473 -7.33 35.81 32.98
C ALA A 473 -7.45 34.39 33.55
N HIS A 474 -8.67 33.95 33.88
CA HIS A 474 -8.94 32.60 34.36
C HIS A 474 -8.69 31.54 33.28
N VAL A 475 -9.22 31.75 32.06
CA VAL A 475 -8.94 30.90 30.88
C VAL A 475 -7.44 30.79 30.67
N LYS A 476 -6.74 31.94 30.68
CA LYS A 476 -5.30 31.99 30.51
C LYS A 476 -4.57 31.16 31.56
N SER A 477 -4.92 31.31 32.83
CA SER A 477 -4.34 30.51 33.91
C SER A 477 -4.59 29.01 33.73
N GLN A 478 -5.82 28.59 33.39
CA GLN A 478 -6.14 27.18 33.16
C GLN A 478 -5.35 26.59 31.99
N VAL A 479 -5.29 27.32 30.87
CA VAL A 479 -4.56 26.91 29.67
C VAL A 479 -3.08 26.74 30.00
N LEU A 480 -2.46 27.71 30.66
CA LEU A 480 -1.05 27.63 31.05
C LEU A 480 -0.78 26.49 32.04
N ASN A 481 -1.67 26.26 33.01
CA ASN A 481 -1.56 25.14 33.96
C ASN A 481 -1.63 23.76 33.29
N ARG A 482 -2.29 23.64 32.13
CA ARG A 482 -2.34 22.40 31.34
C ARG A 482 -1.19 22.28 30.35
N ALA A 483 -0.80 23.39 29.72
CA ALA A 483 0.26 23.43 28.72
C ALA A 483 1.65 23.22 29.35
N HIS A 484 1.94 23.88 30.48
CA HIS A 484 3.28 23.84 31.10
C HIS A 484 3.74 22.43 31.50
N PRO A 485 2.93 21.57 32.15
CA PRO A 485 3.36 20.21 32.47
C PRO A 485 3.64 19.34 31.23
N ALA A 486 2.90 19.55 30.12
CA ALA A 486 3.16 18.85 28.87
C ALA A 486 4.47 19.33 28.21
N LEU A 487 4.71 20.64 28.20
CA LEU A 487 5.94 21.25 27.70
C LEU A 487 7.16 20.84 28.52
N GLN A 488 7.04 20.81 29.85
CA GLN A 488 8.12 20.35 30.73
C GLN A 488 8.47 18.89 30.46
N ARG A 489 7.48 17.99 30.34
CA ARG A 489 7.73 16.58 29.98
C ARG A 489 8.42 16.42 28.63
N LEU A 490 8.03 17.24 27.65
CA LEU A 490 8.70 17.28 26.34
C LEU A 490 10.17 17.71 26.49
N HIS A 491 10.44 18.77 27.27
CA HIS A 491 11.81 19.20 27.56
C HIS A 491 12.63 18.14 28.30
N ASP A 492 12.04 17.49 29.30
CA ASP A 492 12.72 16.46 30.09
C ASP A 492 13.10 15.26 29.20
N LYS A 493 12.21 14.82 28.30
CA LYS A 493 12.52 13.74 27.35
C LYS A 493 13.56 14.14 26.31
N LEU A 494 13.56 15.41 25.87
CA LEU A 494 14.55 15.94 24.93
C LEU A 494 15.80 16.52 25.62
N SER A 495 15.98 16.28 26.92
CA SER A 495 17.18 16.70 27.66
C SER A 495 18.41 15.85 27.29
N THR A 496 18.16 14.63 26.81
CA THR A 496 19.12 13.70 26.21
C THR A 496 18.54 13.20 24.89
N ASN A 497 19.35 12.56 24.04
CA ASN A 497 18.84 11.96 22.81
C ASN A 497 17.97 10.73 23.17
N PRO A 498 16.63 10.79 23.01
CA PRO A 498 15.76 9.72 23.46
C PRO A 498 15.75 8.52 22.51
N PHE A 499 16.38 8.63 21.34
CA PHE A 499 16.46 7.57 20.33
C PHE A 499 17.71 6.69 20.47
N THR A 500 18.68 7.08 21.30
CA THR A 500 19.91 6.33 21.46
C THR A 500 19.65 4.91 21.95
N GLY A 501 20.10 3.92 21.17
CA GLY A 501 19.97 2.49 21.50
C GLY A 501 18.58 1.89 21.28
N LEU A 502 17.61 2.68 20.78
CA LEU A 502 16.28 2.17 20.46
C LEU A 502 16.26 1.43 19.12
N GLN A 503 15.54 0.32 19.09
CA GLN A 503 15.20 -0.38 17.86
C GLN A 503 14.20 0.43 17.03
N GLN A 504 14.06 0.14 15.73
CA GLN A 504 13.17 0.90 14.82
C GLN A 504 11.73 1.04 15.32
N TYR A 505 11.16 -0.04 15.86
CA TYR A 505 9.81 0.00 16.42
C TYR A 505 9.69 0.94 17.63
N GLU A 506 10.66 0.88 18.55
CA GLU A 506 10.69 1.69 19.76
C GLU A 506 10.96 3.17 19.44
N ALA A 507 11.85 3.45 18.47
CA ALA A 507 12.13 4.79 17.98
C ALA A 507 10.88 5.44 17.36
N ASN A 508 10.11 4.70 16.55
CA ASN A 508 8.83 5.19 16.02
C ASN A 508 7.81 5.47 17.13
N GLY A 509 7.78 4.62 18.16
CA GLY A 509 6.95 4.86 19.36
C GLY A 509 7.35 6.15 20.08
N MET A 510 8.65 6.39 20.24
CA MET A 510 9.19 7.61 20.84
C MET A 510 8.90 8.86 19.99
N ASP A 511 9.04 8.79 18.66
CA ASP A 511 8.63 9.88 17.73
C ASP A 511 7.16 10.24 17.92
N GLY A 512 6.27 9.23 17.92
CA GLY A 512 4.84 9.42 18.14
C GLY A 512 4.52 10.03 19.52
N GLU A 513 5.20 9.59 20.57
CA GLU A 513 5.02 10.14 21.92
C GLU A 513 5.42 11.63 21.99
N LEU A 514 6.59 11.99 21.44
CA LEU A 514 7.10 13.36 21.44
C LEU A 514 6.19 14.30 20.63
N ARG A 515 5.72 13.86 19.45
CA ARG A 515 4.73 14.60 18.65
C ARG A 515 3.39 14.76 19.38
N SER A 516 2.95 13.74 20.10
CA SER A 516 1.71 13.80 20.89
C SER A 516 1.81 14.84 22.01
N MET A 517 2.94 14.89 22.73
CA MET A 517 3.16 15.90 23.77
C MET A 517 3.16 17.32 23.19
N ARG A 518 3.87 17.52 22.07
CA ARG A 518 3.87 18.80 21.33
C ARG A 518 2.46 19.22 20.92
N TRP A 519 1.70 18.31 20.30
CA TRP A 519 0.32 18.57 19.89
C TRP A 519 -0.57 18.94 21.08
N GLN A 520 -0.39 18.29 22.23
CA GLN A 520 -1.11 18.64 23.45
C GLN A 520 -0.82 20.08 23.89
N VAL A 521 0.45 20.51 23.89
CA VAL A 521 0.83 21.91 24.21
C VAL A 521 0.19 22.87 23.21
N GLU A 522 0.31 22.62 21.90
CA GLU A 522 -0.26 23.46 20.85
C GLU A 522 -1.78 23.59 20.96
N LYS A 523 -2.47 22.48 21.25
CA LYS A 523 -3.92 22.43 21.39
C LYS A 523 -4.38 23.33 22.54
N GLU A 524 -3.73 23.26 23.70
CA GLU A 524 -4.12 24.07 24.86
C GLU A 524 -3.84 25.56 24.59
N ILE A 525 -2.65 25.92 24.10
CA ILE A 525 -2.30 27.35 23.89
C ILE A 525 -3.07 28.02 22.74
N LYS A 526 -3.63 27.26 21.79
CA LYS A 526 -4.52 27.78 20.74
C LYS A 526 -5.80 28.42 21.28
N ALA A 527 -6.17 28.14 22.53
CA ALA A 527 -7.29 28.80 23.20
C ALA A 527 -6.97 30.25 23.62
N LEU A 528 -5.69 30.67 23.62
CA LEU A 528 -5.28 32.05 23.89
C LEU A 528 -5.32 32.90 22.60
N PRO A 529 -5.54 34.22 22.71
CA PRO A 529 -5.38 35.15 21.59
C PRO A 529 -4.04 34.98 20.87
N GLU A 530 -4.02 35.22 19.55
CA GLU A 530 -2.82 35.03 18.72
C GLU A 530 -1.66 35.96 19.12
N ASP A 531 -1.98 37.13 19.65
CA ASP A 531 -1.05 38.16 20.12
C ASP A 531 -0.68 38.03 21.61
N ASP A 532 -1.18 37.00 22.31
CA ASP A 532 -0.85 36.79 23.72
C ASP A 532 0.65 36.46 23.89
N ALA A 533 1.33 37.23 24.76
CA ALA A 533 2.77 37.11 24.95
C ALA A 533 3.21 35.72 25.47
N ASP A 534 2.39 35.03 26.26
CA ASP A 534 2.72 33.68 26.76
C ASP A 534 2.53 32.63 25.66
N ARG A 535 1.52 32.79 24.79
CA ARG A 535 1.34 31.94 23.60
C ARG A 535 2.55 32.06 22.67
N LEU A 536 2.98 33.28 22.36
CA LEU A 536 4.16 33.53 21.53
C LEU A 536 5.45 32.98 22.16
N ARG A 537 5.62 33.12 23.48
CA ARG A 537 6.75 32.54 24.20
C ARG A 537 6.77 31.00 24.09
N ILE A 538 5.64 30.34 24.35
CA ILE A 538 5.55 28.87 24.30
C ILE A 538 5.79 28.36 22.87
N TYR A 539 5.28 29.03 21.83
CA TYR A 539 5.58 28.63 20.45
C TYR A 539 7.07 28.68 20.13
N LYS A 540 7.78 29.72 20.59
CA LYS A 540 9.23 29.82 20.42
C LYS A 540 9.97 28.70 21.16
N GLU A 541 9.49 28.30 22.34
CA GLU A 541 10.04 27.14 23.06
C GLU A 541 9.78 25.83 22.28
N LEU A 542 8.59 25.66 21.70
CA LEU A 542 8.26 24.50 20.86
C LEU A 542 9.13 24.42 19.59
N GLU A 543 9.39 25.55 18.92
CA GLU A 543 10.34 25.60 17.79
C GLU A 543 11.74 25.11 18.20
N GLY A 544 12.20 25.50 19.39
CA GLY A 544 13.47 25.02 19.94
C GLY A 544 13.46 23.51 20.24
N THR A 545 12.33 22.96 20.70
CA THR A 545 12.19 21.51 20.88
C THR A 545 12.12 20.77 19.56
N ASP A 546 11.48 21.33 18.53
CA ASP A 546 11.38 20.73 17.20
C ASP A 546 12.76 20.61 16.55
N ALA A 547 13.56 21.67 16.62
CA ALA A 547 14.93 21.63 16.10
C ALA A 547 15.78 20.56 16.79
N LYS A 548 15.64 20.38 18.11
CA LYS A 548 16.33 19.31 18.85
C LYS A 548 15.83 17.92 18.47
N PHE A 549 14.52 17.77 18.38
CA PHE A 549 13.87 16.52 17.99
C PHE A 549 14.29 16.08 16.59
N GLU A 550 14.26 17.00 15.61
CA GLU A 550 14.74 16.74 14.25
C GLU A 550 16.22 16.38 14.24
N ALA A 551 17.07 17.09 14.99
CA ALA A 551 18.49 16.76 15.10
C ALA A 551 18.71 15.34 15.63
N TYR A 552 18.02 14.95 16.71
CA TYR A 552 18.15 13.60 17.30
C TYR A 552 17.55 12.51 16.40
N SER A 553 16.41 12.77 15.76
CA SER A 553 15.79 11.85 14.81
C SER A 553 16.69 11.62 13.60
N ASN A 554 17.32 12.68 13.06
CA ASN A 554 18.26 12.58 11.95
C ASN A 554 19.52 11.81 12.34
N GLU A 555 20.05 12.05 13.54
CA GLU A 555 21.19 11.30 14.08
C GLU A 555 20.87 9.80 14.20
N TRP A 556 19.71 9.46 14.74
CA TRP A 556 19.26 8.07 14.86
C TRP A 556 19.02 7.41 13.49
N ALA A 557 18.33 8.09 12.57
CA ALA A 557 18.09 7.59 11.22
C ALA A 557 19.42 7.32 10.50
N LYS A 558 20.39 8.22 10.64
CA LYS A 558 21.74 8.07 10.12
C LYS A 558 22.46 6.86 10.72
N ALA A 559 22.38 6.67 12.04
CA ALA A 559 22.96 5.50 12.71
C ALA A 559 22.32 4.18 12.22
N GLY A 560 21.01 4.17 11.99
CA GLY A 560 20.30 3.02 11.42
C GLY A 560 20.74 2.70 9.98
N ILE A 561 20.97 3.72 9.15
CA ILE A 561 21.55 3.56 7.81
C ILE A 561 22.96 2.95 7.92
N HIS A 562 23.81 3.50 8.80
CA HIS A 562 25.17 2.98 9.02
C HIS A 562 25.16 1.51 9.46
N GLU A 563 24.29 1.14 10.40
CA GLU A 563 24.15 -0.24 10.85
C GLU A 563 23.65 -1.16 9.74
N SER A 564 22.67 -0.73 8.94
CA SER A 564 22.16 -1.47 7.78
C SER A 564 23.26 -1.74 6.75
N VAL A 565 24.02 -0.71 6.35
CA VAL A 565 25.15 -0.83 5.40
C VAL A 565 26.22 -1.77 5.96
N LYS A 566 26.58 -1.61 7.25
CA LYS A 566 27.55 -2.47 7.93
C LYS A 566 27.10 -3.93 7.94
N ASN A 567 25.84 -4.20 8.29
CA ASN A 567 25.31 -5.56 8.37
C ASN A 567 25.21 -6.20 6.97
N GLY A 568 24.79 -5.44 5.96
CA GLY A 568 24.77 -5.88 4.56
C GLY A 568 26.17 -6.26 4.06
N TRP A 569 27.17 -5.41 4.36
CA TRP A 569 28.56 -5.70 4.03
C TRP A 569 29.12 -6.91 4.78
N GLN A 570 28.88 -7.01 6.09
CA GLN A 570 29.33 -8.15 6.90
C GLN A 570 28.73 -9.48 6.43
N MET A 571 27.47 -9.47 5.98
CA MET A 571 26.84 -10.65 5.38
C MET A 571 27.61 -11.10 4.13
N ILE A 572 27.99 -10.18 3.25
CA ILE A 572 28.80 -10.49 2.06
C ILE A 572 30.16 -11.07 2.47
N LEU A 573 30.87 -10.43 3.41
CA LEU A 573 32.15 -10.94 3.93
C LEU A 573 32.05 -12.37 4.45
N ASN A 574 30.95 -12.70 5.14
CA ASN A 574 30.70 -14.05 5.63
C ASN A 574 30.41 -15.05 4.51
N GLU A 575 29.63 -14.65 3.49
CA GLU A 575 29.29 -15.53 2.35
C GLU A 575 30.51 -15.88 1.50
N VAL A 576 31.46 -14.96 1.36
CA VAL A 576 32.65 -15.13 0.52
C VAL A 576 33.84 -15.69 1.30
N GLN A 577 33.66 -16.04 2.57
CA GLN A 577 34.72 -16.55 3.44
C GLN A 577 35.46 -17.74 2.78
N GLY A 578 36.79 -17.71 2.82
CA GLY A 578 37.64 -18.74 2.21
C GLY A 578 38.15 -18.39 0.81
N TRP A 579 37.69 -17.29 0.21
CA TRP A 579 38.14 -16.87 -1.12
C TRP A 579 39.63 -16.51 -1.15
N GLU A 580 40.21 -16.05 -0.04
CA GLU A 580 41.62 -15.65 0.05
C GLU A 580 42.57 -16.86 0.02
N GLU A 581 42.18 -17.98 0.64
CA GLU A 581 42.96 -19.21 0.71
C GLU A 581 42.76 -20.13 -0.50
N GLU A 582 41.66 -19.96 -1.22
CA GLU A 582 41.36 -20.73 -2.43
C GLU A 582 42.48 -20.57 -3.46
N SER A 583 42.88 -21.62 -4.15
CA SER A 583 43.90 -21.52 -5.22
C SER A 583 43.48 -22.36 -6.41
N LEU A 584 43.94 -21.94 -7.59
CA LEU A 584 43.78 -22.76 -8.78
C LEU A 584 44.42 -24.13 -8.52
N ARG A 585 43.68 -25.19 -8.82
CA ARG A 585 44.17 -26.55 -8.64
C ARG A 585 45.48 -26.75 -9.42
N PRO A 586 46.51 -27.40 -8.84
CA PRO A 586 47.79 -27.62 -9.52
C PRO A 586 47.69 -28.46 -10.80
N ASP A 587 46.63 -29.25 -10.93
CA ASP A 587 46.35 -30.16 -12.04
C ASP A 587 45.36 -29.58 -13.08
N ALA A 588 45.06 -28.27 -13.02
CA ALA A 588 44.15 -27.61 -13.95
C ALA A 588 44.58 -27.86 -15.41
N GLN A 589 43.66 -28.39 -16.21
CA GLN A 589 43.95 -28.72 -17.59
C GLN A 589 43.94 -27.46 -18.47
N PRO A 590 44.70 -27.45 -19.57
CA PRO A 590 44.52 -26.45 -20.61
C PRO A 590 43.05 -26.35 -21.03
N LEU A 591 42.56 -25.14 -21.28
CA LEU A 591 41.17 -24.85 -21.66
C LEU A 591 40.08 -25.22 -20.63
N GLU A 592 40.44 -25.61 -19.41
CA GLU A 592 39.47 -25.81 -18.33
C GLU A 592 39.03 -24.46 -17.75
N ASP A 593 37.77 -24.35 -17.32
CA ASP A 593 37.34 -23.15 -16.59
C ASP A 593 37.97 -23.14 -15.19
N PRO A 594 38.62 -22.05 -14.72
CA PRO A 594 39.23 -22.00 -13.40
C PRO A 594 38.26 -22.40 -12.29
N GLN A 595 38.53 -23.53 -11.64
CA GLN A 595 37.71 -24.05 -10.53
C GLN A 595 38.04 -23.32 -9.22
N MET A 596 37.61 -22.07 -9.11
CA MET A 596 37.77 -21.20 -7.93
C MET A 596 36.41 -20.59 -7.53
N PRO A 597 35.44 -21.41 -7.11
CA PRO A 597 34.07 -20.98 -6.85
C PRO A 597 33.94 -19.88 -5.80
N GLN A 598 34.75 -19.86 -4.74
CA GLN A 598 34.65 -18.82 -3.70
C GLN A 598 35.16 -17.47 -4.20
N THR A 599 36.25 -17.46 -4.97
CA THR A 599 36.78 -16.27 -5.62
C THR A 599 35.80 -15.72 -6.66
N ARG A 600 35.12 -16.60 -7.42
CA ARG A 600 34.05 -16.20 -8.34
C ARG A 600 32.85 -15.62 -7.60
N LEU A 601 32.44 -16.25 -6.50
CA LEU A 601 31.36 -15.76 -5.65
C LEU A 601 31.70 -14.38 -5.06
N ALA A 602 32.94 -14.18 -4.62
CA ALA A 602 33.44 -12.90 -4.11
C ALA A 602 33.28 -11.78 -5.16
N ILE A 603 33.74 -12.00 -6.38
CA ILE A 603 33.57 -11.05 -7.49
C ILE A 603 32.09 -10.72 -7.69
N HIS A 604 31.23 -11.74 -7.84
CA HIS A 604 29.81 -11.54 -8.13
C HIS A 604 29.07 -10.84 -6.98
N ARG A 605 29.29 -11.23 -5.72
CA ARG A 605 28.62 -10.61 -4.56
C ARG A 605 29.03 -9.16 -4.37
N VAL A 606 30.30 -8.86 -4.54
CA VAL A 606 30.80 -7.50 -4.39
C VAL A 606 30.39 -6.61 -5.57
N GLN A 607 30.39 -7.12 -6.79
CA GLN A 607 29.81 -6.41 -7.94
C GLN A 607 28.32 -6.11 -7.73
N TYR A 608 27.56 -7.10 -7.23
CA TYR A 608 26.16 -6.88 -6.92
C TYR A 608 25.99 -5.79 -5.85
N TYR A 609 26.77 -5.81 -4.77
CA TYR A 609 26.75 -4.75 -3.77
C TYR A 609 27.13 -3.37 -4.33
N LEU A 610 28.15 -3.30 -5.18
CA LEU A 610 28.62 -2.02 -5.74
C LEU A 610 27.70 -1.47 -6.84
N HIS A 611 27.07 -2.33 -7.64
CA HIS A 611 26.42 -1.91 -8.89
C HIS A 611 25.02 -2.49 -9.12
N GLY A 612 24.65 -3.59 -8.45
CA GLY A 612 23.39 -4.32 -8.68
C GLY A 612 22.33 -4.15 -7.58
N ASP A 613 22.73 -3.83 -6.35
CA ASP A 613 21.83 -3.67 -5.22
C ASP A 613 21.24 -2.26 -5.20
N SER A 614 19.97 -2.16 -5.62
CA SER A 614 19.23 -0.89 -5.68
C SER A 614 19.07 -0.21 -4.32
N TYR A 615 19.08 -0.96 -3.21
CA TYR A 615 18.99 -0.38 -1.86
C TYR A 615 20.31 0.29 -1.49
N VAL A 616 21.44 -0.36 -1.75
CA VAL A 616 22.77 0.22 -1.52
C VAL A 616 22.97 1.45 -2.39
N GLN A 617 22.59 1.38 -3.67
CA GLN A 617 22.71 2.51 -4.58
C GLN A 617 21.88 3.71 -4.12
N ARG A 618 20.61 3.49 -3.75
CA ARG A 618 19.76 4.55 -3.18
C ARG A 618 20.37 5.14 -1.91
N THR A 619 20.91 4.29 -1.04
CA THR A 619 21.54 4.73 0.21
C THR A 619 22.73 5.64 -0.05
N ARG A 620 23.55 5.36 -1.08
CA ARG A 620 24.65 6.24 -1.51
C ARG A 620 24.13 7.56 -2.09
N ASP A 621 23.12 7.49 -2.96
CA ASP A 621 22.56 8.67 -3.64
C ASP A 621 21.88 9.63 -2.64
N GLU A 622 21.23 9.10 -1.60
CA GLU A 622 20.59 9.86 -0.53
C GLU A 622 21.58 10.40 0.52
N ASN A 623 22.79 9.81 0.62
CA ASN A 623 23.82 10.19 1.60
C ASN A 623 25.17 10.52 0.93
N PRO A 624 25.22 11.46 -0.03
CA PRO A 624 26.44 11.77 -0.74
C PRO A 624 27.50 12.36 0.21
N GLY A 625 28.71 11.81 0.17
CA GLY A 625 29.84 12.26 0.99
C GLY A 625 29.86 11.72 2.43
N ASP A 626 28.97 10.78 2.78
CA ASP A 626 29.06 10.10 4.08
C ASP A 626 30.33 9.24 4.16
N SER A 627 31.21 9.56 5.10
CA SER A 627 32.53 8.93 5.22
C SER A 627 32.48 7.47 5.69
N PHE A 628 31.42 7.05 6.38
CA PHE A 628 31.25 5.67 6.83
C PHE A 628 30.88 4.77 5.66
N ILE A 629 29.87 5.18 4.88
CA ILE A 629 29.46 4.47 3.66
C ILE A 629 30.62 4.40 2.67
N ALA A 630 31.31 5.53 2.44
CA ALA A 630 32.47 5.59 1.54
C ALA A 630 33.65 4.71 2.00
N ALA A 631 33.79 4.45 3.31
CA ALA A 631 34.83 3.54 3.82
C ALA A 631 34.50 2.08 3.47
N ILE A 632 33.25 1.66 3.66
CA ILE A 632 32.78 0.31 3.29
C ILE A 632 32.86 0.10 1.78
N ASP A 633 32.47 1.10 0.98
CA ASP A 633 32.56 1.01 -0.47
C ASP A 633 34.02 0.85 -0.94
N ARG A 634 34.97 1.53 -0.29
CA ARG A 634 36.40 1.36 -0.58
C ARG A 634 36.90 -0.04 -0.21
N GLU A 635 36.45 -0.61 0.91
CA GLU A 635 36.76 -1.99 1.28
C GLU A 635 36.20 -2.99 0.24
N ALA A 636 34.97 -2.75 -0.22
CA ALA A 636 34.35 -3.54 -1.27
C ALA A 636 35.14 -3.45 -2.59
N GLU A 637 35.52 -2.26 -3.03
CA GLU A 637 36.37 -2.07 -4.22
C GLU A 637 37.72 -2.80 -4.10
N GLN A 638 38.36 -2.75 -2.92
CA GLN A 638 39.61 -3.46 -2.66
C GLN A 638 39.45 -4.97 -2.73
N LEU A 639 38.37 -5.52 -2.18
CA LEU A 639 38.07 -6.95 -2.26
C LEU A 639 37.82 -7.37 -3.71
N LEU A 640 37.01 -6.60 -4.46
CA LEU A 640 36.73 -6.86 -5.87
C LEU A 640 38.01 -6.86 -6.72
N GLU A 641 38.89 -5.88 -6.50
CA GLU A 641 40.18 -5.77 -7.17
C GLU A 641 41.09 -6.97 -6.88
N ALA A 642 41.17 -7.40 -5.61
CA ALA A 642 42.00 -8.52 -5.19
C ALA A 642 41.47 -9.86 -5.71
N ALA A 643 40.16 -10.12 -5.58
CA ALA A 643 39.52 -11.32 -6.11
C ALA A 643 39.59 -11.37 -7.65
N GLY A 644 39.36 -10.23 -8.31
CA GLY A 644 39.48 -10.08 -9.76
C GLY A 644 40.90 -10.39 -10.27
N THR A 645 41.92 -9.83 -9.63
CA THR A 645 43.33 -10.10 -9.97
C THR A 645 43.69 -11.58 -9.79
N LYS A 646 43.21 -12.20 -8.71
CA LYS A 646 43.44 -13.62 -8.41
C LYS A 646 42.80 -14.54 -9.45
N MET A 647 41.54 -14.29 -9.80
CA MET A 647 40.84 -15.05 -10.84
C MET A 647 41.47 -14.82 -12.22
N ALA A 648 41.85 -13.58 -12.56
CA ALA A 648 42.49 -13.27 -13.84
C ALA A 648 43.83 -14.01 -13.99
N SER A 649 44.62 -14.06 -12.90
CA SER A 649 45.86 -14.84 -12.85
C SER A 649 45.62 -16.34 -13.05
N ALA A 650 44.47 -16.86 -12.60
CA ALA A 650 44.10 -18.26 -12.82
C ALA A 650 43.75 -18.53 -14.29
N PHE A 651 42.99 -17.63 -14.94
CA PHE A 651 42.76 -17.67 -16.39
C PHE A 651 44.08 -17.59 -17.17
N ASP A 652 44.98 -16.68 -16.80
CA ASP A 652 46.27 -16.53 -17.48
C ASP A 652 47.11 -17.82 -17.45
N ARG A 653 47.13 -18.54 -16.32
CA ARG A 653 47.83 -19.83 -16.22
C ARG A 653 47.23 -20.91 -17.14
N ILE A 654 45.91 -20.96 -17.24
CA ILE A 654 45.22 -21.89 -18.14
C ILE A 654 45.50 -21.52 -19.60
N MET A 655 45.51 -20.23 -19.92
CA MET A 655 45.80 -19.73 -21.25
C MET A 655 47.25 -19.95 -21.66
N ASP A 656 48.22 -19.79 -20.74
CA ASP A 656 49.62 -20.12 -20.99
C ASP A 656 49.80 -21.59 -21.41
N ALA A 657 49.01 -22.49 -20.83
CA ALA A 657 49.04 -23.91 -21.17
C ALA A 657 48.31 -24.19 -22.48
N ALA A 658 47.16 -23.56 -22.71
CA ALA A 658 46.35 -23.71 -23.91
C ALA A 658 47.03 -23.15 -25.18
N GLU A 659 47.73 -22.03 -25.07
CA GLU A 659 48.47 -21.42 -26.18
C GLU A 659 49.63 -22.31 -26.68
N ARG A 660 50.14 -23.21 -25.83
CA ARG A 660 51.18 -24.20 -26.18
C ARG A 660 50.62 -25.48 -26.80
N MET A 661 49.30 -25.68 -26.78
CA MET A 661 48.68 -26.83 -27.44
C MET A 661 48.71 -26.66 -28.96
N GLU A 662 48.98 -27.75 -29.66
CA GLU A 662 48.69 -27.85 -31.09
C GLU A 662 47.18 -27.76 -31.32
N THR A 663 46.77 -27.15 -32.44
CA THR A 663 45.35 -27.07 -32.81
C THR A 663 44.75 -28.48 -32.91
N PRO A 664 43.71 -28.80 -32.12
CA PRO A 664 43.16 -30.15 -32.05
C PRO A 664 42.24 -30.44 -33.24
N ILE A 665 42.79 -30.51 -34.45
CA ILE A 665 42.07 -30.62 -35.74
C ILE A 665 41.04 -31.77 -35.75
N SER A 666 41.30 -32.86 -35.03
CA SER A 666 40.43 -34.04 -34.97
C SER A 666 39.42 -34.04 -33.82
N ASP A 667 39.59 -33.17 -32.82
CA ASP A 667 38.72 -33.13 -31.64
C ASP A 667 37.86 -31.86 -31.65
N ARG A 668 36.66 -31.99 -32.21
CA ARG A 668 35.67 -30.92 -32.29
C ARG A 668 35.28 -30.37 -30.92
N TRP A 669 35.32 -31.20 -29.88
CA TRP A 669 34.93 -30.76 -28.54
C TRP A 669 36.00 -29.85 -27.94
N LEU A 670 37.28 -30.19 -28.11
CA LEU A 670 38.38 -29.31 -27.70
C LEU A 670 38.43 -28.01 -28.51
N LEU A 671 38.15 -28.07 -29.82
CA LEU A 671 38.08 -26.87 -30.67
C LEU A 671 37.03 -25.85 -30.19
N GLY A 672 35.92 -26.30 -29.59
CA GLY A 672 34.86 -25.41 -29.09
C GLY A 672 35.11 -24.84 -27.69
N LYS A 673 36.17 -25.26 -26.99
CA LYS A 673 36.44 -24.83 -25.60
C LYS A 673 36.77 -23.35 -25.44
N PRO A 674 37.56 -22.69 -26.32
CA PRO A 674 37.83 -21.26 -26.18
C PRO A 674 36.53 -20.42 -26.14
N ALA A 675 35.55 -20.73 -27.00
CA ALA A 675 34.24 -20.06 -26.98
C ALA A 675 33.53 -20.19 -25.62
N HIS A 676 33.56 -21.37 -25.00
CA HIS A 676 33.01 -21.57 -23.65
C HIS A 676 33.76 -20.75 -22.58
N LEU A 677 35.09 -20.67 -22.68
CA LEU A 677 35.90 -19.85 -21.77
C LEU A 677 35.65 -18.36 -21.94
N ILE A 678 35.39 -17.88 -23.16
CA ILE A 678 34.98 -16.49 -23.41
C ILE A 678 33.70 -16.19 -22.62
N THR A 679 32.68 -17.02 -22.74
CA THR A 679 31.41 -16.83 -22.01
C THR A 679 31.63 -16.88 -20.48
N SER A 680 32.45 -17.82 -19.99
CA SER A 680 32.75 -17.93 -18.56
C SER A 680 33.49 -16.68 -18.03
N ALA A 681 34.51 -16.21 -18.76
CA ALA A 681 35.27 -15.01 -18.40
C ALA A 681 34.40 -13.75 -18.43
N GLN A 682 33.54 -13.61 -19.45
CA GLN A 682 32.58 -12.49 -19.55
C GLN A 682 31.64 -12.46 -18.36
N GLY A 683 31.04 -13.60 -18.01
CA GLY A 683 30.13 -13.69 -16.85
C GLY A 683 30.84 -13.50 -15.51
N THR A 684 32.11 -13.93 -15.40
CA THR A 684 32.89 -13.79 -14.16
C THR A 684 33.38 -12.35 -13.94
N PHE A 685 33.81 -11.66 -15.00
CA PHE A 685 34.45 -10.35 -14.91
C PHE A 685 33.56 -9.20 -15.36
N GLU A 686 32.26 -9.40 -15.51
CA GLU A 686 31.32 -8.38 -15.97
C GLU A 686 31.51 -7.04 -15.22
N ASN A 687 31.62 -5.93 -15.94
CA ASN A 687 31.87 -4.59 -15.36
C ASN A 687 33.19 -4.44 -14.56
N THR A 688 34.17 -5.34 -14.74
CA THR A 688 35.52 -5.16 -14.19
C THR A 688 36.53 -4.82 -15.28
N LYS A 689 37.68 -4.25 -14.86
CA LYS A 689 38.81 -4.00 -15.76
C LYS A 689 39.50 -5.28 -16.26
N PHE A 690 39.20 -6.44 -15.69
CA PHE A 690 39.82 -7.73 -16.04
C PHE A 690 39.12 -8.44 -17.21
N CYS A 691 37.87 -8.07 -17.52
CA CYS A 691 37.06 -8.72 -18.54
C CYS A 691 37.73 -8.66 -19.92
N GLU A 692 38.01 -7.45 -20.40
CA GLU A 692 38.52 -7.24 -21.75
C GLU A 692 39.89 -7.90 -21.98
N PRO A 693 40.91 -7.75 -21.10
CA PRO A 693 42.20 -8.42 -21.28
C PRO A 693 42.10 -9.95 -21.37
N VAL A 694 41.33 -10.59 -20.47
CA VAL A 694 41.20 -12.05 -20.43
C VAL A 694 40.41 -12.54 -21.65
N VAL A 695 39.28 -11.92 -21.96
CA VAL A 695 38.43 -12.32 -23.09
C VAL A 695 39.16 -12.13 -24.42
N SER A 696 39.87 -11.03 -24.62
CA SER A 696 40.62 -10.79 -25.86
C SER A 696 41.77 -11.77 -26.05
N ARG A 697 42.43 -12.20 -24.98
CA ARG A 697 43.43 -13.26 -25.04
C ARG A 697 42.83 -14.61 -25.46
N ILE A 698 41.69 -14.99 -24.90
CA ILE A 698 41.00 -16.25 -25.27
C ILE A 698 40.53 -16.19 -26.74
N LYS A 699 39.99 -15.05 -27.19
CA LYS A 699 39.60 -14.84 -28.60
C LYS A 699 40.77 -14.96 -29.56
N ALA A 700 41.96 -14.48 -29.17
CA ALA A 700 43.16 -14.61 -30.01
C ALA A 700 43.58 -16.08 -30.20
N LEU A 701 43.44 -16.91 -29.16
CA LEU A 701 43.65 -18.35 -29.27
C LEU A 701 42.62 -19.01 -30.21
N ASP A 702 41.34 -18.69 -30.03
CA ASP A 702 40.23 -19.19 -30.85
C ASP A 702 40.46 -18.85 -32.33
N GLN A 703 40.76 -17.58 -32.63
CA GLN A 703 41.05 -17.12 -33.99
C GLN A 703 42.27 -17.80 -34.59
N ARG A 704 43.36 -17.97 -33.82
CA ARG A 704 44.54 -18.71 -34.29
C ARG A 704 44.17 -20.12 -34.73
N TRP A 705 43.36 -20.82 -33.94
CA TRP A 705 42.93 -22.17 -34.25
C TRP A 705 41.98 -22.24 -35.46
N GLU A 706 41.08 -21.27 -35.60
CA GLU A 706 40.25 -21.13 -36.81
C GLU A 706 41.11 -20.92 -38.07
N ASP A 707 42.12 -20.04 -37.99
CA ASP A 707 43.04 -19.76 -39.10
C ASP A 707 43.88 -20.99 -39.47
N GLU A 708 44.39 -21.72 -38.48
CA GLU A 708 45.13 -22.97 -38.69
C GLU A 708 44.24 -24.06 -39.30
N LEU A 709 43.00 -24.21 -38.83
CA LEU A 709 42.04 -25.15 -39.39
C LEU A 709 41.66 -24.80 -40.83
N ALA A 710 41.44 -23.51 -41.12
CA ALA A 710 41.20 -23.02 -42.47
C ALA A 710 42.39 -23.29 -43.40
N ALA A 711 43.63 -23.09 -42.92
CA ALA A 711 44.84 -23.42 -43.66
C ALA A 711 44.95 -24.93 -43.96
N VAL A 712 44.62 -25.79 -42.99
CA VAL A 712 44.58 -27.25 -43.18
C VAL A 712 43.51 -27.65 -44.18
N HIS A 713 42.30 -27.07 -44.11
CA HIS A 713 41.24 -27.33 -45.08
C HIS A 713 41.66 -26.91 -46.50
N LYS A 714 42.24 -25.72 -46.65
CA LYS A 714 42.76 -25.24 -47.93
C LYS A 714 43.88 -26.11 -48.47
N ALA A 715 44.79 -26.58 -47.60
CA ALA A 715 45.85 -27.50 -48.00
C ALA A 715 45.30 -28.85 -48.48
N ARG A 716 44.26 -29.37 -47.81
CA ARG A 716 43.55 -30.60 -48.21
C ARG A 716 42.80 -30.40 -49.53
N GLU A 717 42.14 -29.27 -49.71
CA GLU A 717 41.47 -28.91 -50.96
C GLU A 717 42.47 -28.86 -52.12
N ASN A 718 43.57 -28.12 -51.98
CA ASN A 718 44.64 -28.06 -52.98
C ASN A 718 45.25 -29.44 -53.28
N LEU A 719 45.47 -30.27 -52.25
CA LEU A 719 45.94 -31.65 -52.43
C LEU A 719 44.92 -32.49 -53.21
N GLY A 720 43.64 -32.37 -52.87
CA GLY A 720 42.54 -33.03 -53.54
C GLY A 720 42.43 -32.62 -55.01
N GLU A 721 42.53 -31.33 -55.32
CA GLU A 721 42.56 -30.81 -56.70
C GLU A 721 43.76 -31.35 -57.49
N LYS A 722 44.96 -31.30 -56.89
CA LYS A 722 46.18 -31.84 -57.51
C LYS A 722 46.04 -33.32 -57.84
N LEU A 723 45.62 -34.13 -56.86
CA LEU A 723 45.42 -35.56 -57.04
C LEU A 723 44.29 -35.86 -58.04
N SER A 724 43.25 -35.03 -58.10
CA SER A 724 42.18 -35.16 -59.09
C SER A 724 42.70 -34.88 -60.51
N LEU A 725 43.59 -33.90 -60.67
CA LEU A 725 44.23 -33.62 -61.96
C LEU A 725 45.13 -34.79 -62.39
N GLU A 726 45.93 -35.32 -61.47
CA GLU A 726 46.74 -36.51 -61.71
C GLU A 726 45.87 -37.73 -62.05
N ALA A 727 44.73 -37.87 -61.40
CA ALA A 727 43.75 -38.90 -61.66
C ALA A 727 43.20 -38.84 -63.09
N VAL A 728 42.82 -37.64 -63.55
CA VAL A 728 42.39 -37.40 -64.94
C VAL A 728 43.50 -37.76 -65.93
N GLN A 729 44.75 -37.39 -65.65
CA GLN A 729 45.89 -37.67 -66.55
C GLN A 729 46.25 -39.16 -66.62
N LYS A 730 46.16 -39.88 -65.51
CA LYS A 730 46.47 -41.33 -65.42
C LYS A 730 45.32 -42.20 -65.94
N TRP A 731 44.09 -41.70 -65.98
CA TRP A 731 42.93 -42.50 -66.36
C TRP A 731 43.04 -43.15 -67.75
N PRO A 732 43.44 -42.44 -68.84
CA PRO A 732 43.55 -43.04 -70.17
C PRO A 732 44.53 -44.22 -70.25
N SER A 733 45.64 -44.20 -69.51
CA SER A 733 46.60 -45.32 -69.52
C SER A 733 46.06 -46.54 -68.79
N ILE A 734 45.31 -46.36 -67.71
CA ILE A 734 44.62 -47.45 -67.01
C ILE A 734 43.53 -48.05 -67.91
N VAL A 735 42.73 -47.21 -68.58
CA VAL A 735 41.71 -47.66 -69.53
C VAL A 735 42.37 -48.45 -70.68
N ALA A 736 43.50 -48.00 -71.20
CA ALA A 736 44.21 -48.68 -72.30
C ALA A 736 44.84 -50.03 -71.89
N ALA A 737 45.28 -50.16 -70.63
CA ALA A 737 45.83 -51.42 -70.09
C ALA A 737 44.75 -52.51 -69.96
N ILE A 738 43.49 -52.12 -69.80
CA ILE A 738 42.36 -53.04 -69.74
C ILE A 738 41.94 -53.32 -71.20
N GLN A 739 42.24 -54.52 -71.69
CA GLN A 739 42.18 -54.88 -73.12
C GLN A 739 40.94 -54.33 -73.87
N PRO A 740 41.11 -53.50 -74.92
CA PRO A 740 40.02 -52.82 -75.62
C PRO A 740 38.98 -53.73 -76.29
N ALA A 741 39.35 -54.97 -76.63
CA ALA A 741 38.47 -55.92 -77.32
C ALA A 741 37.29 -56.40 -76.45
N ALA A 742 37.29 -56.10 -75.14
CA ALA A 742 36.26 -56.53 -74.20
C ALA A 742 35.41 -55.39 -73.61
N ILE A 743 35.74 -54.11 -73.88
CA ILE A 743 35.08 -52.96 -73.24
C ILE A 743 34.00 -52.36 -74.16
N HIS A 744 32.74 -52.46 -73.73
CA HIS A 744 31.63 -51.75 -74.34
C HIS A 744 31.62 -50.29 -73.84
N SER A 745 32.22 -49.36 -74.60
CA SER A 745 32.37 -47.95 -74.18
C SER A 745 31.27 -47.00 -74.68
N SER A 746 30.57 -47.33 -75.77
CA SER A 746 29.56 -46.44 -76.38
C SER A 746 28.19 -47.09 -76.63
N SER A 747 28.08 -48.40 -76.46
CA SER A 747 26.88 -49.19 -76.78
C SER A 747 26.46 -50.16 -75.67
N PHE A 748 26.91 -49.93 -74.44
CA PHE A 748 26.51 -50.77 -73.32
C PHE A 748 25.03 -50.59 -73.02
N ASP A 749 24.25 -51.66 -73.19
CA ASP A 749 22.89 -51.77 -72.69
C ASP A 749 22.87 -52.83 -71.58
N PRO A 750 22.65 -52.43 -70.31
CA PRO A 750 22.61 -53.36 -69.18
C PRO A 750 21.60 -54.50 -69.36
N SER A 751 20.56 -54.30 -70.17
CA SER A 751 19.49 -55.26 -70.40
C SER A 751 19.94 -56.50 -71.18
N TYR A 752 21.03 -56.38 -71.96
CA TYR A 752 21.57 -57.44 -72.82
C TYR A 752 22.97 -57.90 -72.41
N ALA A 753 23.50 -57.35 -71.31
CA ALA A 753 24.83 -57.63 -70.82
C ALA A 753 24.96 -59.08 -70.34
N LYS A 754 26.07 -59.74 -70.70
CA LYS A 754 26.39 -61.11 -70.29
C LYS A 754 27.45 -61.11 -69.20
N PRO A 755 27.44 -62.09 -68.28
CA PRO A 755 28.54 -62.27 -67.34
C PRO A 755 29.89 -62.35 -68.06
N GLY A 756 30.85 -61.55 -67.63
CA GLY A 756 32.18 -61.41 -68.24
C GLY A 756 32.34 -60.19 -69.16
N ASP A 757 31.24 -59.57 -69.61
CA ASP A 757 31.34 -58.33 -70.41
C ASP A 757 31.98 -57.22 -69.57
N ALA A 758 32.93 -56.49 -70.15
CA ALA A 758 33.49 -55.31 -69.50
C ALA A 758 32.76 -54.05 -70.00
N VAL A 759 32.46 -53.15 -69.07
CA VAL A 759 31.78 -51.88 -69.33
C VAL A 759 32.63 -50.74 -68.82
N HIS A 760 32.73 -49.67 -69.61
CA HIS A 760 33.28 -48.40 -69.18
C HIS A 760 32.15 -47.39 -69.04
N LEU A 761 31.86 -47.00 -67.80
CA LEU A 761 30.88 -45.99 -67.44
C LEU A 761 31.64 -44.69 -67.18
N SER A 762 31.45 -43.68 -68.01
CA SER A 762 32.10 -42.38 -67.84
C SER A 762 31.08 -41.30 -67.50
N GLY A 763 31.49 -40.34 -66.68
CA GLY A 763 30.62 -39.21 -66.31
C GLY A 763 29.49 -39.60 -65.35
N VAL A 764 29.66 -40.63 -64.52
CA VAL A 764 28.57 -41.20 -63.70
C VAL A 764 28.66 -40.78 -62.26
N TYR A 765 27.53 -40.62 -61.58
CA TYR A 765 27.48 -40.30 -60.15
C TYR A 765 27.29 -41.57 -59.33
N ASN A 766 28.05 -41.73 -58.25
CA ASN A 766 27.79 -42.80 -57.30
C ASN A 766 26.58 -42.43 -56.44
N ARG A 767 25.51 -43.22 -56.54
CA ARG A 767 24.24 -43.03 -55.82
C ARG A 767 24.11 -44.01 -54.65
N SER A 768 25.18 -44.72 -54.29
CA SER A 768 25.21 -45.58 -53.11
C SER A 768 25.10 -44.73 -51.83
N GLY A 769 24.19 -45.10 -50.93
CA GLY A 769 23.79 -44.32 -49.76
C GLY A 769 22.72 -43.25 -50.01
N TRP A 770 22.48 -42.85 -51.27
CA TRP A 770 21.51 -41.82 -51.64
C TRP A 770 20.21 -42.41 -52.17
N ASP A 771 20.29 -43.03 -53.35
CA ASP A 771 19.16 -43.69 -54.02
C ASP A 771 19.18 -45.20 -53.73
N PHE A 772 20.35 -45.75 -53.37
CA PHE A 772 20.55 -47.16 -53.11
C PHE A 772 21.18 -47.42 -51.75
N ASP A 773 20.91 -48.57 -51.15
CA ASP A 773 21.46 -48.95 -49.85
C ASP A 773 22.99 -49.09 -49.96
N GLY A 774 23.70 -48.19 -49.28
CA GLY A 774 25.17 -48.12 -49.30
C GLY A 774 25.86 -49.30 -48.60
N SER A 775 25.12 -50.16 -47.89
CA SER A 775 25.70 -51.31 -47.18
C SER A 775 26.02 -52.51 -48.08
N GLN A 776 25.35 -52.63 -49.24
CA GLN A 776 25.46 -53.80 -50.11
C GLN A 776 26.52 -53.65 -51.20
N TYR A 777 26.64 -52.45 -51.76
CA TYR A 777 27.54 -52.15 -52.87
C TYR A 777 28.26 -50.84 -52.62
N GLY A 778 29.57 -50.82 -52.87
CA GLY A 778 30.36 -49.59 -52.74
C GLY A 778 30.07 -48.58 -53.85
N PHE A 779 29.61 -49.05 -55.02
CA PHE A 779 29.18 -48.24 -56.16
C PHE A 779 27.74 -48.62 -56.54
N SER A 780 26.86 -47.64 -56.72
CA SER A 780 25.49 -47.92 -57.18
C SER A 780 24.99 -46.79 -58.08
N MET A 781 24.32 -47.10 -59.19
CA MET A 781 23.71 -46.06 -60.04
C MET A 781 22.56 -46.63 -60.89
N ARG A 782 21.80 -45.76 -61.58
CA ARG A 782 20.91 -46.18 -62.68
C ARG A 782 21.53 -45.82 -64.03
N PHE A 783 21.72 -46.81 -64.91
CA PHE A 783 22.19 -46.59 -66.27
C PHE A 783 21.14 -47.09 -67.26
N ASN A 784 20.67 -46.23 -68.17
CA ASN A 784 19.55 -46.53 -69.08
C ASN A 784 18.32 -47.14 -68.39
N GLY A 785 17.99 -46.64 -67.18
CA GLY A 785 16.85 -47.12 -66.38
C GLY A 785 17.12 -48.39 -65.55
N VAL A 786 18.22 -49.10 -65.79
CA VAL A 786 18.57 -50.33 -65.06
C VAL A 786 19.48 -50.00 -63.86
N PRO A 787 19.12 -50.43 -62.63
CA PRO A 787 20.00 -50.31 -61.46
C PRO A 787 21.26 -51.17 -61.61
N LEU A 788 22.41 -50.60 -61.27
CA LEU A 788 23.71 -51.26 -61.26
C LEU A 788 24.24 -51.27 -59.82
N GLY A 789 24.69 -52.44 -59.35
CA GLY A 789 25.34 -52.61 -58.05
C GLY A 789 26.78 -53.11 -58.21
N GLY A 790 27.74 -52.25 -57.89
CA GLY A 790 29.17 -52.47 -58.05
C GLY A 790 29.88 -52.87 -56.75
N VAL A 791 30.55 -54.02 -56.77
CA VAL A 791 31.49 -54.43 -55.70
C VAL A 791 32.89 -54.04 -56.12
N TYR A 792 33.58 -53.25 -55.29
CA TYR A 792 34.96 -52.86 -55.51
C TYR A 792 35.92 -54.03 -55.32
N GLU A 793 36.91 -54.16 -56.22
CA GLU A 793 38.08 -54.98 -55.94
C GLU A 793 38.83 -54.46 -54.70
N PRO A 794 39.50 -55.33 -53.90
CA PRO A 794 40.12 -54.94 -52.63
C PRO A 794 41.10 -53.77 -52.73
N TYR A 795 41.84 -53.65 -53.84
CA TYR A 795 42.79 -52.54 -54.04
C TYR A 795 42.10 -51.20 -54.28
N ILE A 796 40.86 -51.20 -54.79
CA ILE A 796 40.05 -49.99 -54.95
C ILE A 796 39.57 -49.52 -53.58
N ASN A 797 39.06 -50.42 -52.74
CA ASN A 797 38.71 -50.09 -51.35
C ASN A 797 39.91 -49.51 -50.62
N LYS A 798 41.10 -50.12 -50.75
CA LYS A 798 42.33 -49.58 -50.13
C LYS A 798 42.68 -48.17 -50.63
N ALA A 799 42.48 -47.88 -51.92
CA ALA A 799 42.75 -46.56 -52.48
C ALA A 799 41.74 -45.50 -52.00
N LEU A 800 40.45 -45.86 -51.95
CA LEU A 800 39.38 -45.03 -51.38
C LEU A 800 39.63 -44.75 -49.89
N ASP A 801 39.98 -45.79 -49.12
CA ASP A 801 40.29 -45.69 -47.69
C ASP A 801 41.54 -44.82 -47.46
N HIS A 802 42.59 -44.97 -48.27
CA HIS A 802 43.78 -44.13 -48.19
C HIS A 802 43.43 -42.64 -48.43
N ALA A 803 42.64 -42.33 -49.46
CA ALA A 803 42.22 -40.95 -49.73
C ALA A 803 41.32 -40.39 -48.61
N ALA A 804 40.35 -41.16 -48.13
CA ALA A 804 39.39 -40.72 -47.12
C ALA A 804 40.01 -40.63 -45.71
N TYR A 805 40.79 -41.63 -45.29
CA TYR A 805 41.26 -41.77 -43.91
C TYR A 805 42.69 -41.29 -43.69
N GLU A 806 43.62 -41.54 -44.63
CA GLU A 806 45.01 -41.09 -44.48
C GLU A 806 45.19 -39.65 -44.96
N LEU A 807 44.65 -39.32 -46.15
CA LEU A 807 44.77 -37.98 -46.71
C LEU A 807 43.65 -37.02 -46.27
N LYS A 808 42.59 -37.54 -45.63
CA LYS A 808 41.42 -36.77 -45.20
C LYS A 808 40.77 -35.97 -46.34
N LEU A 809 40.77 -36.55 -47.54
CA LEU A 809 40.17 -35.96 -48.73
C LEU A 809 38.71 -36.42 -48.84
N SER A 810 37.83 -35.51 -49.25
CA SER A 810 36.47 -35.87 -49.60
C SER A 810 36.47 -36.56 -50.98
N ILE A 811 35.87 -37.74 -51.05
CA ILE A 811 35.57 -38.40 -52.31
C ILE A 811 34.14 -38.02 -52.66
N ASP A 812 34.03 -36.90 -53.37
CA ASP A 812 32.75 -36.27 -53.68
C ASP A 812 31.94 -37.13 -54.66
N ASP A 813 30.81 -37.65 -54.20
CA ASP A 813 29.86 -38.43 -54.99
C ASP A 813 28.89 -37.55 -55.81
N HIS A 814 28.96 -36.22 -55.62
CA HIS A 814 28.35 -35.22 -56.50
C HIS A 814 29.25 -34.80 -57.65
N LYS A 815 30.45 -35.39 -57.80
CA LYS A 815 31.30 -35.25 -58.98
C LYS A 815 31.15 -36.47 -59.87
N GLU A 816 31.47 -36.28 -61.14
CA GLU A 816 31.47 -37.35 -62.13
C GLU A 816 32.62 -38.34 -61.87
N TRP A 817 32.28 -39.61 -61.79
CA TRP A 817 33.20 -40.74 -61.66
C TRP A 817 33.31 -41.44 -63.02
N ASP A 818 34.47 -42.03 -63.28
CA ASP A 818 34.65 -42.99 -64.36
C ASP A 818 34.95 -44.36 -63.78
N VAL A 819 34.26 -45.39 -64.25
CA VAL A 819 34.28 -46.72 -63.66
C VAL A 819 34.42 -47.75 -64.76
N ILE A 820 35.32 -48.72 -64.57
CA ILE A 820 35.34 -49.94 -65.40
C ILE A 820 34.89 -51.11 -64.54
N GLY A 821 33.82 -51.77 -64.96
CA GLY A 821 33.25 -52.93 -64.29
C GLY A 821 33.22 -54.15 -65.21
N VAL A 822 33.32 -55.35 -64.61
CA VAL A 822 33.02 -56.62 -65.28
C VAL A 822 31.68 -57.13 -64.78
N VAL A 823 30.79 -57.46 -65.69
CA VAL A 823 29.44 -57.95 -65.37
C VAL A 823 29.54 -59.31 -64.69
N LEU A 824 28.95 -59.43 -63.49
CA LEU A 824 28.84 -60.69 -62.75
C LEU A 824 27.54 -61.42 -63.03
N GLY A 825 26.54 -60.72 -63.58
CA GLY A 825 25.18 -61.22 -63.84
C GLY A 825 24.12 -60.50 -62.99
N PRO A 826 22.89 -61.01 -62.95
CA PRO A 826 21.80 -60.41 -62.19
C PRO A 826 22.04 -60.48 -60.68
N GLY A 827 21.44 -59.54 -59.95
CA GLY A 827 21.42 -59.51 -58.50
C GLY A 827 20.26 -58.66 -57.99
N SER A 828 20.32 -58.30 -56.71
CA SER A 828 19.38 -57.38 -56.10
C SER A 828 20.13 -56.28 -55.36
N ILE A 829 19.55 -55.08 -55.36
CA ILE A 829 19.96 -53.90 -54.59
C ILE A 829 18.73 -53.31 -53.93
N LYS A 830 18.85 -52.67 -52.77
CA LYS A 830 17.72 -51.94 -52.20
C LYS A 830 17.71 -50.49 -52.66
N GLU A 831 16.57 -50.03 -53.18
CA GLU A 831 16.34 -48.64 -53.57
C GLU A 831 15.60 -47.88 -52.47
N ARG A 832 15.98 -46.62 -52.27
CA ARG A 832 15.34 -45.70 -51.35
C ARG A 832 13.98 -45.32 -51.92
N THR A 833 12.93 -45.72 -51.24
CA THR A 833 11.56 -45.32 -51.56
C THR A 833 10.99 -44.52 -50.41
N LYS A 834 10.23 -43.48 -50.74
CA LYS A 834 9.48 -42.73 -49.74
C LYS A 834 8.04 -43.23 -49.78
N ARG A 835 7.54 -43.66 -48.62
CA ARG A 835 6.13 -43.98 -48.46
C ARG A 835 5.54 -43.10 -47.38
N THR A 836 4.47 -42.42 -47.76
CA THR A 836 3.64 -41.67 -46.83
C THR A 836 2.77 -42.65 -46.03
N VAL A 837 2.99 -42.73 -44.71
CA VAL A 837 2.23 -43.60 -43.81
C VAL A 837 1.45 -42.74 -42.83
N ARG A 838 0.15 -43.04 -42.68
CA ARG A 838 -0.71 -42.37 -41.70
C ARG A 838 -0.62 -43.10 -40.35
N ARG A 839 -0.03 -42.46 -39.35
CA ARG A 839 0.00 -42.93 -37.96
C ARG A 839 -0.93 -42.06 -37.12
N GLY A 840 -2.17 -42.50 -36.94
CA GLY A 840 -3.21 -41.71 -36.26
C GLY A 840 -3.68 -40.52 -37.12
N MET A 841 -3.58 -39.30 -36.58
CA MET A 841 -3.93 -38.06 -37.28
C MET A 841 -2.76 -37.43 -38.06
N TYR A 842 -1.53 -37.90 -37.86
CA TYR A 842 -0.36 -37.40 -38.56
C TYR A 842 -0.01 -38.28 -39.77
N THR A 843 0.51 -37.62 -40.78
CA THR A 843 1.06 -38.24 -41.96
C THR A 843 2.58 -38.07 -41.88
N GLU A 844 3.32 -39.17 -41.81
CA GLU A 844 4.79 -39.16 -41.79
C GLU A 844 5.31 -39.76 -43.10
N GLU A 845 6.33 -39.15 -43.71
CA GLU A 845 7.10 -39.81 -44.77
C GLU A 845 8.09 -40.76 -44.11
N ILE A 846 7.89 -42.05 -44.30
CA ILE A 846 8.85 -43.07 -43.88
C ILE A 846 9.71 -43.42 -45.09
N GLU A 847 11.02 -43.43 -44.89
CA GLU A 847 11.96 -43.92 -45.89
C GLU A 847 12.15 -45.42 -45.72
N GLU A 848 11.88 -46.18 -46.77
CA GLU A 848 12.01 -47.63 -46.81
C GLU A 848 12.98 -48.03 -47.93
N TRP A 849 13.84 -49.01 -47.66
CA TRP A 849 14.79 -49.56 -48.63
C TRP A 849 14.21 -50.86 -49.21
N LEU A 850 13.66 -50.79 -50.43
CA LEU A 850 12.99 -51.93 -51.07
C LEU A 850 13.92 -52.65 -52.05
N PRO A 851 14.01 -54.00 -52.01
CA PRO A 851 14.83 -54.73 -52.95
C PRO A 851 14.26 -54.63 -54.36
N ILE A 852 15.11 -54.30 -55.32
CA ILE A 852 14.84 -54.31 -56.76
C ILE A 852 15.92 -55.11 -57.48
N ASP A 853 15.61 -55.60 -58.67
CA ASP A 853 16.58 -56.30 -59.50
C ASP A 853 17.65 -55.32 -60.01
N CYS A 854 18.90 -55.74 -59.99
CA CYS A 854 20.02 -54.98 -60.50
C CYS A 854 20.97 -55.85 -61.33
N LEU A 855 21.81 -55.20 -62.13
CA LEU A 855 22.97 -55.85 -62.73
C LEU A 855 24.17 -55.68 -61.79
N ARG A 856 24.78 -56.79 -61.40
CA ARG A 856 25.96 -56.77 -60.53
C ARG A 856 27.22 -56.56 -61.36
N LEU A 857 28.03 -55.59 -60.93
CA LEU A 857 29.33 -55.31 -61.50
C LEU A 857 30.42 -55.61 -60.48
N ARG A 858 31.54 -56.13 -60.96
CA ARG A 858 32.81 -56.13 -60.24
C ARG A 858 33.63 -54.97 -60.75
N ILE A 859 33.83 -53.94 -59.93
CA ILE A 859 34.55 -52.74 -60.32
C ILE A 859 36.04 -53.02 -60.27
N VAL A 860 36.69 -52.98 -61.43
CA VAL A 860 38.12 -53.30 -61.62
C VAL A 860 38.97 -52.05 -61.88
N ALA A 861 38.38 -50.92 -62.25
CA ALA A 861 39.07 -49.63 -62.24
C ALA A 861 38.11 -48.50 -61.87
N LEU A 862 38.66 -47.45 -61.26
CA LEU A 862 37.90 -46.31 -60.76
C LEU A 862 38.72 -45.02 -60.88
N ARG A 863 38.07 -43.97 -61.39
CA ARG A 863 38.46 -42.58 -61.22
C ARG A 863 37.34 -41.83 -60.50
N ALA A 864 37.58 -41.39 -59.28
CA ALA A 864 36.61 -40.68 -58.43
C ALA A 864 37.30 -39.53 -57.70
N GLY A 865 37.20 -38.31 -58.24
CA GLY A 865 37.91 -37.15 -57.71
C GLY A 865 39.42 -37.41 -57.60
N PRO A 866 40.01 -37.35 -56.38
CA PRO A 866 41.45 -37.55 -56.18
C PRO A 866 41.91 -39.00 -56.31
N VAL A 867 40.99 -39.96 -56.45
CA VAL A 867 41.31 -41.38 -56.53
C VAL A 867 41.34 -41.82 -58.00
N VAL A 868 42.46 -42.42 -58.41
CA VAL A 868 42.57 -43.17 -59.66
C VAL A 868 43.23 -44.50 -59.38
N VAL A 869 42.61 -45.58 -59.82
CA VAL A 869 43.11 -46.93 -59.56
C VAL A 869 42.62 -47.90 -60.63
N GLY A 870 43.47 -48.85 -61.00
CA GLY A 870 43.14 -49.93 -61.93
C GLY A 870 43.91 -51.20 -61.59
N PRO A 871 43.73 -52.28 -62.38
CA PRO A 871 44.49 -53.51 -62.19
C PRO A 871 45.98 -53.19 -62.32
N GLN A 872 46.78 -53.64 -61.34
CA GLN A 872 48.23 -53.61 -61.50
C GLN A 872 48.61 -54.73 -62.47
N ASP A 873 49.48 -54.44 -63.45
CA ASP A 873 50.04 -55.46 -64.34
C ASP A 873 50.54 -56.63 -63.47
N GLN A 874 49.85 -57.76 -63.53
CA GLN A 874 50.26 -59.00 -62.88
C GLN A 874 51.37 -59.69 -63.67
#